data_AF-A0A2E3PYQ9-F1
#
_entry.id   AF-A0A2E3PYQ9-F1
#
_cell.length_a   1.000
_cell.length_b   1.000
_cell.length_c   1.000
_cell.angle_alpha   90.00
_cell.angle_beta   90.00
_cell.angle_gamma   90.00
#
_symmetry.space_group_name_H-M   'P 1'
#
loop_
_entity.id
_entity.type
_entity.pdbx_description
1 polymer ?
#
loop_
_entity_poly.entity_id
_entity_poly.type
_entity_poly.pdbx_seq_one_letter_code
_entity_poly.pdbx_strand_id
1 'polypeptide(L)'
;MHQVKAAPGHRGGPADVPGVVRDLRLDEDDLEVGTSGRVGGVLVHRCGYRSSMNRPSTMAGLLVLLSSPVTIALADGPVTPDREYVVIASERCRETDGWSQVAGALAAKHAADLLVFEDSPEELLPELRRRHPRLVGVVAMPDEAGRARMGEFHRLLRRLDDDPYLDARWGVVTASDWPAAMEMVRAERPLRIRTMLSNTPVPLEVAPDGAYFDEGVAGRRVERSGGGEETEILGDPHTADEFARAFNTLAPDLLVTSGRTNEERWMIGYTFDGGRVVVAEDGSLRARTPDGDETVLANPGPMAMLGAGSCLLGYVPDSGVLPLRFIEQAGARQVVGYCSTTWYGAGGWDLYRRFLEEPGRHSLAESTWLAQQELIRRFAAEFPGAPEVSTEGFDERAVPEFREAVSERTGMPRTDERFKDLSGLLWDRDALVLLGDPAWRVELEEGDLPWSVRRRRVGDRLELELTVHDDLSESSTPAVILEDRVRPGRVLEGAGTSPVLLDDLVFIPGLVDVPVGESVTLVLEAPLVDPKTPGRRVTRSQVDGVLAGIEESLADRLRMVIGIAGVNGAELVRAIGEVPPDHRGSMHHLVSNLPPRDARELPASFLLEQVRLAHESFAGSPWRAGVPEEVFLDAVLPHAHIDERRDDWRGAFTDRFRDLAWSVDTQEEAVRLLNREVFKAHGIEFDSNKRLTNEQSPYQTIIQKCASCTGMSIMLANACRAAGIPARLAGIPEWPTGDNHTWIEVFDPVDGRWHWIEAFGSGAYDEGWWVEKVRGIAQEDHEDPRFRIWAAGWTRTDDPADRMPLWWLTPEDDPIPGVDRTAVYARNRSTAEKASE
;
A
#
# COMPACT_ATOMS: atom_id res chain seq x y z
N MET A 1 32.45 49.98 -45.98
CA MET A 1 32.92 49.05 -47.03
C MET A 1 33.58 47.87 -46.33
N HIS A 2 33.06 46.68 -46.59
CA HIS A 2 33.53 45.34 -46.19
C HIS A 2 33.18 44.75 -44.82
N GLN A 3 32.44 43.64 -44.94
CA GLN A 3 32.00 42.63 -43.98
C GLN A 3 33.17 41.83 -43.40
N VAL A 4 33.01 41.31 -42.17
CA VAL A 4 33.44 39.95 -41.81
C VAL A 4 32.34 39.30 -40.94
N LYS A 5 32.16 38.00 -41.16
CA LYS A 5 31.04 37.11 -40.85
C LYS A 5 30.78 36.87 -39.36
N ALA A 6 29.51 36.67 -39.02
CA ALA A 6 29.03 36.08 -37.77
C ALA A 6 29.06 34.54 -37.82
N ALA A 7 29.35 33.91 -36.68
CA ALA A 7 29.15 32.48 -36.39
C ALA A 7 28.30 32.37 -35.10
N PRO A 8 27.44 31.35 -34.93
CA PRO A 8 26.48 31.29 -33.83
C PRO A 8 26.98 30.46 -32.63
N GLY A 9 26.61 30.90 -31.43
CA GLY A 9 26.12 30.05 -30.32
C GLY A 9 27.14 29.23 -29.51
N HIS A 10 27.40 29.68 -28.28
CA HIS A 10 27.69 28.81 -27.13
C HIS A 10 26.77 29.23 -25.98
N ARG A 11 25.84 28.35 -25.57
CA ARG A 11 25.15 28.45 -24.29
C ARG A 11 26.14 27.94 -23.24
N GLY A 12 26.52 28.81 -22.30
CA GLY A 12 27.35 28.46 -21.15
C GLY A 12 26.58 27.53 -20.20
N GLY A 13 27.32 26.60 -19.59
CA GLY A 13 26.81 25.75 -18.52
C GLY A 13 26.45 26.55 -17.26
N PRO A 14 25.69 25.93 -16.34
CA PRO A 14 25.14 26.61 -15.15
C PRO A 14 26.24 27.10 -14.22
N ALA A 15 26.00 28.30 -13.69
CA ALA A 15 26.89 29.04 -12.83
C ALA A 15 26.79 28.58 -11.37
N ASP A 16 27.95 28.54 -10.72
CA ASP A 16 28.26 28.40 -9.30
C ASP A 16 27.10 28.44 -8.27
N VAL A 17 26.84 27.29 -7.63
CA VAL A 17 26.36 27.23 -6.25
C VAL A 17 27.58 27.34 -5.32
N PRO A 18 27.64 28.29 -4.37
CA PRO A 18 28.77 28.39 -3.44
C PRO A 18 28.77 27.18 -2.50
N GLY A 19 29.76 26.28 -2.62
CA GLY A 19 29.98 25.19 -1.66
C GLY A 19 30.34 23.83 -2.27
N VAL A 20 30.15 23.62 -3.58
CA VAL A 20 30.50 22.35 -4.23
C VAL A 20 31.97 22.37 -4.65
N VAL A 21 32.84 21.67 -3.91
CA VAL A 21 34.22 21.39 -4.35
C VAL A 21 34.16 20.49 -5.59
N ARG A 22 34.27 21.11 -6.77
CA ARG A 22 34.56 20.43 -8.04
C ARG A 22 36.06 20.15 -8.12
N ASP A 23 36.39 18.98 -8.65
CA ASP A 23 37.72 18.40 -8.87
C ASP A 23 38.43 17.74 -7.69
N LEU A 24 38.28 16.41 -7.61
CA LEU A 24 39.41 15.53 -7.32
C LEU A 24 39.34 14.32 -8.26
N ARG A 25 40.39 14.14 -9.07
CA ARG A 25 40.69 12.86 -9.73
C ARG A 25 40.73 11.78 -8.64
N LEU A 26 39.94 10.73 -8.81
CA LEU A 26 40.20 9.48 -8.13
C LEU A 26 41.52 8.95 -8.68
N ASP A 27 42.61 9.08 -7.91
CA ASP A 27 43.79 8.25 -8.16
C ASP A 27 43.41 6.80 -7.81
N GLU A 28 43.70 5.88 -8.73
CA GLU A 28 43.27 4.48 -8.74
C GLU A 28 43.92 3.59 -7.66
N ASP A 29 44.64 4.17 -6.70
CA ASP A 29 45.41 3.43 -5.69
C ASP A 29 44.96 3.82 -4.27
N ASP A 30 43.86 3.23 -3.79
CA ASP A 30 43.59 3.07 -2.34
C ASP A 30 42.45 2.07 -2.11
N LEU A 31 42.65 0.85 -2.61
CA LEU A 31 41.90 -0.35 -2.22
C LEU A 31 42.89 -1.39 -1.70
N GLU A 32 43.45 -1.16 -0.50
CA GLU A 32 44.20 -2.19 0.19
C GLU A 32 43.26 -3.29 0.72
N VAL A 33 43.23 -4.39 -0.02
CA VAL A 33 42.65 -5.67 0.39
C VAL A 33 43.56 -6.34 1.41
N GLY A 34 43.10 -6.40 2.67
CA GLY A 34 43.75 -7.20 3.70
C GLY A 34 43.63 -8.71 3.42
N THR A 35 44.67 -9.29 2.80
CA THR A 35 44.84 -10.74 2.67
C THR A 35 45.87 -11.27 3.68
N SER A 36 45.40 -12.05 4.65
CA SER A 36 46.16 -13.13 5.31
C SER A 36 45.13 -13.96 6.09
N GLY A 37 45.14 -15.28 6.19
CA GLY A 37 46.06 -16.35 5.85
C GLY A 37 45.61 -17.53 6.73
N ARG A 38 45.21 -18.66 6.13
CA ARG A 38 44.76 -19.87 6.84
C ARG A 38 45.82 -20.38 7.82
N VAL A 39 45.39 -20.94 8.96
CA VAL A 39 45.50 -22.37 9.35
C VAL A 39 45.18 -22.51 10.84
N GLY A 40 44.28 -23.43 11.19
CA GLY A 40 44.39 -24.18 12.45
C GLY A 40 43.09 -24.49 13.19
N GLY A 41 42.78 -25.79 13.28
CA GLY A 41 42.23 -26.35 14.52
C GLY A 41 40.74 -26.64 14.56
N VAL A 42 40.38 -27.85 14.12
CA VAL A 42 39.17 -28.55 14.56
C VAL A 42 39.15 -28.62 16.08
N LEU A 43 38.10 -28.10 16.73
CA LEU A 43 37.71 -28.56 18.06
C LEU A 43 36.19 -28.54 18.22
N VAL A 44 35.62 -29.73 18.09
CA VAL A 44 34.25 -30.05 18.47
C VAL A 44 34.18 -30.07 19.99
N HIS A 45 33.44 -29.16 20.61
CA HIS A 45 33.01 -29.31 22.00
C HIS A 45 31.48 -29.31 22.10
N ARG A 46 30.95 -30.52 22.32
CA ARG A 46 29.66 -30.74 22.98
C ARG A 46 29.80 -30.44 24.47
N CYS A 47 28.89 -29.62 25.02
CA CYS A 47 28.33 -29.71 26.36
C CYS A 47 27.16 -28.69 26.39
N GLY A 48 25.89 -28.99 26.68
CA GLY A 48 25.37 -29.91 27.68
C GLY A 48 24.77 -29.09 28.82
N TYR A 49 23.47 -28.77 28.72
CA TYR A 49 22.47 -28.50 29.78
C TYR A 49 22.89 -27.73 31.05
N ARG A 50 22.12 -26.68 31.39
CA ARG A 50 21.28 -26.70 32.62
C ARG A 50 20.31 -25.50 32.69
N SER A 51 19.03 -25.86 32.75
CA SER A 51 17.96 -25.10 33.39
C SER A 51 18.32 -24.81 34.84
N SER A 52 18.16 -23.55 35.25
CA SER A 52 17.89 -23.21 36.65
C SER A 52 16.98 -22.00 36.72
N MET A 53 15.70 -22.29 36.99
CA MET A 53 14.77 -21.37 37.63
C MET A 53 15.43 -20.70 38.84
N ASN A 54 15.26 -19.38 38.96
CA ASN A 54 15.24 -18.71 40.26
C ASN A 54 14.34 -17.47 40.16
N ARG A 55 13.26 -17.49 40.94
CA ARG A 55 12.49 -16.31 41.35
C ARG A 55 13.31 -15.48 42.34
N PRO A 56 13.09 -14.15 42.38
CA PRO A 56 12.57 -13.55 43.61
C PRO A 56 11.40 -12.57 43.31
N SER A 57 10.27 -12.70 43.99
CA SER A 57 9.91 -11.94 45.22
C SER A 57 9.33 -10.55 44.93
N THR A 58 7.99 -10.51 44.87
CA THR A 58 7.08 -9.44 45.32
C THR A 58 7.66 -8.04 45.56
N MET A 59 7.31 -7.10 44.67
CA MET A 59 7.10 -5.71 45.05
C MET A 59 5.76 -5.24 44.49
N ALA A 60 4.84 -4.93 45.41
CA ALA A 60 3.59 -4.24 45.13
C ALA A 60 3.91 -2.78 44.79
N GLY A 61 3.39 -2.28 43.66
CA GLY A 61 3.59 -0.91 43.22
C GLY A 61 2.54 -0.49 42.19
N LEU A 62 1.40 -0.03 42.69
CA LEU A 62 0.52 1.01 42.14
C LEU A 62 0.41 1.10 40.59
N LEU A 63 -0.59 0.43 40.01
CA LEU A 63 -1.07 0.73 38.65
C LEU A 63 -1.89 2.04 38.71
N VAL A 64 -1.30 3.13 38.23
CA VAL A 64 -2.04 4.34 37.85
C VAL A 64 -2.45 4.14 36.39
N LEU A 65 -3.72 3.80 36.16
CA LEU A 65 -4.36 3.80 34.85
C LEU A 65 -4.56 5.25 34.40
N LEU A 66 -3.62 5.76 33.60
CA LEU A 66 -3.83 6.95 32.77
C LEU A 66 -4.37 6.47 31.42
N SER A 67 -5.70 6.53 31.28
CA SER A 67 -6.41 6.36 30.02
C SER A 67 -6.20 7.58 29.13
N SER A 68 -5.36 7.46 28.11
CA SER A 68 -5.39 8.34 26.94
C SER A 68 -6.04 7.58 25.79
N PRO A 69 -6.92 8.23 24.99
CA PRO A 69 -7.69 7.55 23.96
C PRO A 69 -6.78 7.18 22.79
N VAL A 70 -6.73 5.89 22.46
CA VAL A 70 -6.18 5.42 21.20
C VAL A 70 -7.24 5.71 20.13
N THR A 71 -7.04 6.76 19.35
CA THR A 71 -7.86 7.03 18.17
C THR A 71 -7.44 6.06 17.08
N ILE A 72 -8.08 4.89 17.04
CA ILE A 72 -8.05 3.96 15.90
C ILE A 72 -8.91 4.64 14.82
N ALA A 73 -8.27 5.07 13.73
CA ALA A 73 -9.01 5.50 12.56
C ALA A 73 -9.47 4.23 11.84
N LEU A 74 -10.75 3.92 11.94
CA LEU A 74 -11.40 2.87 11.15
C LEU A 74 -11.61 3.41 9.73
N ALA A 75 -11.13 2.67 8.73
CA ALA A 75 -11.34 2.96 7.32
C ALA A 75 -12.30 1.90 6.74
N ASP A 76 -13.60 2.22 6.74
CA ASP A 76 -14.67 1.29 6.35
C ASP A 76 -15.23 1.59 4.95
N GLY A 77 -14.71 0.88 3.93
CA GLY A 77 -15.15 0.94 2.53
C GLY A 77 -14.88 -0.38 1.77
N PRO A 78 -15.69 -0.80 0.77
CA PRO A 78 -15.39 -1.96 -0.04
C PRO A 78 -14.24 -1.50 -0.89
N VAL A 79 -13.05 -2.04 -0.65
CA VAL A 79 -11.96 -1.65 -1.53
C VAL A 79 -12.26 -2.29 -2.88
N THR A 80 -12.84 -1.49 -3.81
CA THR A 80 -12.65 -1.70 -5.23
C THR A 80 -11.19 -2.08 -5.39
N PRO A 81 -10.85 -3.25 -5.97
CA PRO A 81 -9.45 -3.62 -6.12
C PRO A 81 -8.72 -2.41 -6.67
N ASP A 82 -7.71 -1.94 -5.96
CA ASP A 82 -6.92 -0.84 -6.48
C ASP A 82 -6.18 -1.42 -7.68
N ARG A 83 -6.76 -1.24 -8.86
CA ARG A 83 -6.17 -1.72 -10.11
C ARG A 83 -4.92 -0.92 -10.45
N GLU A 84 -4.71 0.21 -9.79
CA GLU A 84 -3.52 1.02 -9.92
C GLU A 84 -2.40 0.51 -9.03
N TYR A 85 -2.66 -0.27 -7.97
CA TYR A 85 -1.64 -0.85 -7.11
C TYR A 85 -1.54 -2.38 -7.28
N VAL A 86 -0.32 -2.89 -7.48
CA VAL A 86 -0.03 -4.32 -7.46
C VAL A 86 1.07 -4.62 -6.44
N VAL A 87 0.89 -5.69 -5.66
CA VAL A 87 1.98 -6.22 -4.82
C VAL A 87 2.68 -7.34 -5.57
N ILE A 88 4.01 -7.37 -5.52
CA ILE A 88 4.83 -8.42 -6.11
C ILE A 88 5.69 -9.07 -5.01
N ALA A 89 5.78 -10.40 -5.01
CA ALA A 89 6.69 -11.15 -4.15
C ALA A 89 7.25 -12.38 -4.88
N SER A 90 8.40 -12.92 -4.44
CA SER A 90 8.86 -14.23 -4.90
C SER A 90 8.00 -15.35 -4.28
N GLU A 91 7.98 -16.52 -4.91
CA GLU A 91 7.35 -17.72 -4.33
C GLU A 91 7.96 -18.04 -2.95
N ARG A 92 9.29 -17.93 -2.83
CA ARG A 92 10.02 -18.10 -1.56
C ARG A 92 9.55 -17.14 -0.47
N CYS A 93 9.34 -15.86 -0.81
CA CYS A 93 8.80 -14.85 0.11
C CYS A 93 7.36 -15.19 0.51
N ARG A 94 6.56 -15.74 -0.43
CA ARG A 94 5.17 -16.12 -0.18
C ARG A 94 5.01 -17.39 0.65
N GLU A 95 5.96 -18.31 0.57
CA GLU A 95 5.97 -19.56 1.35
C GLU A 95 6.57 -19.39 2.75
N THR A 96 7.30 -18.30 3.00
CA THR A 96 7.91 -18.04 4.31
C THR A 96 6.91 -17.34 5.24
N ASP A 97 6.43 -18.03 6.27
CA ASP A 97 5.33 -17.61 7.17
C ASP A 97 5.26 -16.10 7.47
N GLY A 98 6.30 -15.52 8.06
CA GLY A 98 6.31 -14.11 8.45
C GLY A 98 6.32 -13.13 7.27
N TRP A 99 7.06 -13.44 6.21
CA TRP A 99 7.13 -12.61 5.01
C TRP A 99 5.86 -12.70 4.15
N SER A 100 5.21 -13.86 4.16
CA SER A 100 3.90 -14.07 3.57
C SER A 100 2.84 -13.17 4.21
N GLN A 101 2.94 -12.91 5.52
CA GLN A 101 2.09 -11.96 6.23
C GLN A 101 2.37 -10.51 5.81
N VAL A 102 3.64 -10.12 5.62
CA VAL A 102 4.01 -8.78 5.13
C VAL A 102 3.42 -8.54 3.73
N ALA A 103 3.59 -9.49 2.81
CA ALA A 103 3.02 -9.41 1.47
C ALA A 103 1.48 -9.36 1.48
N GLY A 104 0.85 -10.22 2.29
CA GLY A 104 -0.61 -10.22 2.46
C GLY A 104 -1.14 -8.94 3.08
N ALA A 105 -0.42 -8.37 4.06
CA ALA A 105 -0.81 -7.12 4.72
C ALA A 105 -0.67 -5.92 3.79
N LEU A 106 0.41 -5.83 3.00
CA LEU A 106 0.57 -4.75 2.01
C LEU A 106 -0.51 -4.84 0.92
N ALA A 107 -0.82 -6.05 0.45
CA ALA A 107 -1.88 -6.28 -0.52
C ALA A 107 -3.25 -5.91 0.07
N ALA A 108 -3.52 -6.28 1.32
CA ALA A 108 -4.76 -5.93 2.00
C ALA A 108 -4.90 -4.42 2.24
N LYS A 109 -3.80 -3.74 2.66
CA LYS A 109 -3.75 -2.29 2.91
C LYS A 109 -4.25 -1.47 1.71
N HIS A 110 -3.84 -1.87 0.51
CA HIS A 110 -4.19 -1.18 -0.74
C HIS A 110 -5.31 -1.87 -1.52
N ALA A 111 -5.85 -2.99 -1.00
CA ALA A 111 -6.59 -4.00 -1.76
C ALA A 111 -6.08 -4.23 -3.19
N ALA A 112 -4.76 -4.36 -3.26
CA ALA A 112 -4.05 -4.74 -4.44
C ALA A 112 -4.08 -6.26 -4.61
N ASP A 113 -3.95 -6.72 -5.85
CA ASP A 113 -3.63 -8.12 -6.11
C ASP A 113 -2.16 -8.40 -5.78
N LEU A 114 -1.89 -9.59 -5.25
CA LEU A 114 -0.54 -10.10 -5.01
C LEU A 114 -0.13 -11.03 -6.15
N LEU A 115 0.84 -10.60 -6.95
CA LEU A 115 1.47 -11.39 -8.00
C LEU A 115 2.74 -12.07 -7.46
N VAL A 116 2.95 -13.32 -7.87
CA VAL A 116 4.05 -14.17 -7.40
C VAL A 116 4.86 -14.66 -8.59
N PHE A 117 6.19 -14.55 -8.52
CA PHE A 117 7.12 -15.10 -9.50
C PHE A 117 8.02 -16.17 -8.86
N GLU A 118 8.50 -17.13 -9.65
CA GLU A 118 9.36 -18.22 -9.15
C GLU A 118 10.83 -17.79 -9.15
N ASP A 119 11.40 -17.52 -10.32
CA ASP A 119 12.83 -17.23 -10.49
C ASP A 119 13.08 -15.74 -10.79
N SER A 120 12.29 -15.17 -11.70
CA SER A 120 12.48 -13.82 -12.23
C SER A 120 11.19 -13.00 -12.28
N PRO A 121 11.20 -11.73 -11.84
CA PRO A 121 10.10 -10.78 -12.03
C PRO A 121 9.63 -10.64 -13.49
N GLU A 122 10.50 -10.92 -14.47
CA GLU A 122 10.16 -10.90 -15.90
C GLU A 122 9.01 -11.85 -16.27
N GLU A 123 8.79 -12.92 -15.49
CA GLU A 123 7.65 -13.82 -15.62
C GLU A 123 6.31 -13.07 -15.52
N LEU A 124 6.28 -11.97 -14.77
CA LEU A 124 5.09 -11.16 -14.53
C LEU A 124 4.83 -10.13 -15.63
N LEU A 125 5.73 -9.95 -16.60
CA LEU A 125 5.59 -8.94 -17.64
C LEU A 125 4.24 -9.02 -18.39
N PRO A 126 3.74 -10.20 -18.84
CA PRO A 126 2.44 -10.27 -19.52
C PRO A 126 1.27 -9.84 -18.64
N GLU A 127 1.35 -10.13 -17.35
CA GLU A 127 0.34 -9.80 -16.35
C GLU A 127 0.33 -8.30 -16.04
N LEU A 128 1.51 -7.73 -15.82
CA LEU A 128 1.70 -6.32 -15.54
C LEU A 128 1.34 -5.46 -16.76
N ARG A 129 1.66 -5.89 -17.98
CA ARG A 129 1.18 -5.23 -19.22
C ARG A 129 -0.34 -5.19 -19.33
N ARG A 130 -1.01 -6.28 -18.95
CA ARG A 130 -2.48 -6.35 -18.99
C ARG A 130 -3.13 -5.44 -17.94
N ARG A 131 -2.52 -5.34 -16.76
CA ARG A 131 -3.04 -4.57 -15.63
C ARG A 131 -2.70 -3.08 -15.71
N HIS A 132 -1.52 -2.77 -16.22
CA HIS A 132 -0.94 -1.44 -16.35
C HIS A 132 -0.98 -0.61 -15.04
N PRO A 133 -0.51 -1.18 -13.90
CA PRO A 133 -0.60 -0.52 -12.60
C PRO A 133 0.19 0.80 -12.57
N ARG A 134 -0.23 1.76 -11.75
CA ARG A 134 0.52 3.01 -11.50
C ARG A 134 1.51 2.87 -10.34
N LEU A 135 1.26 1.91 -9.46
CA LEU A 135 1.98 1.67 -8.22
C LEU A 135 2.32 0.18 -8.11
N VAL A 136 3.56 -0.13 -7.77
CA VAL A 136 4.03 -1.49 -7.53
C VAL A 136 4.77 -1.56 -6.19
N GLY A 137 4.18 -2.26 -5.24
CA GLY A 137 4.84 -2.59 -3.96
C GLY A 137 5.53 -3.94 -4.05
N VAL A 138 6.85 -3.98 -3.94
CA VAL A 138 7.60 -5.24 -3.90
C VAL A 138 7.79 -5.65 -2.45
N VAL A 139 7.45 -6.89 -2.09
CA VAL A 139 7.83 -7.48 -0.81
C VAL A 139 8.94 -8.50 -1.05
N ALA A 140 10.08 -8.29 -0.39
CA ALA A 140 11.27 -9.10 -0.59
C ALA A 140 11.97 -9.36 0.75
N MET A 141 12.45 -10.59 0.93
CA MET A 141 13.39 -10.89 2.01
C MET A 141 14.71 -10.15 1.77
N PRO A 142 15.48 -9.81 2.81
CA PRO A 142 16.67 -8.96 2.66
C PRO A 142 17.72 -9.56 1.70
N ASP A 143 17.87 -10.88 1.66
CA ASP A 143 18.77 -11.58 0.73
C ASP A 143 18.25 -11.65 -0.72
N GLU A 144 17.00 -11.20 -0.98
CA GLU A 144 16.41 -11.05 -2.33
C GLU A 144 16.47 -9.61 -2.83
N ALA A 145 16.77 -8.65 -1.96
CA ALA A 145 16.68 -7.22 -2.25
C ALA A 145 17.98 -6.58 -2.77
N GLY A 146 18.92 -7.41 -3.24
CA GLY A 146 20.22 -6.96 -3.74
C GLY A 146 20.16 -6.21 -5.08
N ARG A 147 21.31 -5.63 -5.48
CA ARG A 147 21.48 -4.80 -6.69
C ARG A 147 20.94 -5.43 -7.98
N ALA A 148 21.21 -6.72 -8.19
CA ALA A 148 20.78 -7.43 -9.40
C ALA A 148 19.25 -7.44 -9.51
N ARG A 149 18.56 -7.79 -8.41
CA ARG A 149 17.09 -7.82 -8.33
C ARG A 149 16.48 -6.44 -8.49
N MET A 150 17.05 -5.41 -7.85
CA MET A 150 16.60 -4.02 -8.04
C MET A 150 16.68 -3.59 -9.50
N GLY A 151 17.77 -3.95 -10.18
CA GLY A 151 17.91 -3.73 -11.60
C GLY A 151 16.80 -4.43 -12.40
N GLU A 152 16.45 -5.67 -12.08
CA GLU A 152 15.39 -6.42 -12.78
C GLU A 152 14.05 -5.68 -12.70
N PHE A 153 13.68 -5.16 -11.52
CA PHE A 153 12.48 -4.34 -11.39
C PHE A 153 12.54 -3.05 -12.21
N HIS A 154 13.67 -2.32 -12.20
CA HIS A 154 13.85 -1.13 -13.04
C HIS A 154 13.68 -1.42 -14.54
N ARG A 155 14.14 -2.59 -15.02
CA ARG A 155 14.00 -2.96 -16.44
C ARG A 155 12.60 -3.47 -16.77
N LEU A 156 12.01 -4.26 -15.88
CA LEU A 156 10.65 -4.78 -16.01
C LEU A 156 9.62 -3.64 -16.13
N LEU A 157 9.72 -2.65 -15.23
CA LEU A 157 8.77 -1.54 -15.12
C LEU A 157 8.97 -0.44 -16.16
N ARG A 158 9.96 -0.56 -17.06
CA ARG A 158 10.11 0.30 -18.27
C ARG A 158 9.63 -0.37 -19.55
N ARG A 159 8.87 -1.45 -19.42
CA ARG A 159 8.47 -2.33 -20.51
C ARG A 159 6.99 -2.69 -20.45
N LEU A 160 6.20 -2.06 -19.57
CA LEU A 160 4.77 -2.29 -19.52
C LEU A 160 4.07 -1.65 -20.73
N ASP A 161 4.63 -0.59 -21.29
CA ASP A 161 4.31 -0.13 -22.63
C ASP A 161 5.54 -0.07 -23.57
N ASP A 162 5.43 0.69 -24.67
CA ASP A 162 6.44 0.77 -25.74
C ASP A 162 7.43 1.93 -25.55
N ASP A 163 7.19 2.83 -24.60
CA ASP A 163 8.07 3.96 -24.32
C ASP A 163 9.18 3.57 -23.32
N PRO A 164 10.28 4.36 -23.22
CA PRO A 164 11.43 3.98 -22.40
C PRO A 164 11.30 4.36 -20.92
N TYR A 165 10.20 5.00 -20.50
CA TYR A 165 10.00 5.54 -19.16
C TYR A 165 9.45 4.49 -18.20
N LEU A 166 9.47 4.78 -16.89
CA LEU A 166 8.88 3.89 -15.89
C LEU A 166 7.35 4.00 -15.93
N ASP A 167 6.67 2.88 -16.16
CA ASP A 167 5.21 2.80 -16.26
C ASP A 167 4.49 2.82 -14.90
N ALA A 168 5.25 2.57 -13.82
CA ALA A 168 4.77 2.53 -12.45
C ALA A 168 5.77 3.15 -11.47
N ARG A 169 5.22 3.84 -10.46
CA ARG A 169 5.91 4.18 -9.22
C ARG A 169 6.10 2.91 -8.43
N TRP A 170 7.26 2.71 -7.82
CA TRP A 170 7.50 1.47 -7.11
C TRP A 170 8.43 1.64 -5.91
N GLY A 171 8.33 0.69 -4.99
CA GLY A 171 9.15 0.65 -3.78
C GLY A 171 9.22 -0.77 -3.23
N VAL A 172 10.20 -1.00 -2.35
CA VAL A 172 10.48 -2.31 -1.78
C VAL A 172 10.25 -2.30 -0.27
N VAL A 173 9.31 -3.10 0.19
CA VAL A 173 9.09 -3.37 1.61
C VAL A 173 10.00 -4.53 2.02
N THR A 174 11.06 -4.20 2.75
CA THR A 174 12.05 -5.15 3.28
C THR A 174 12.67 -4.61 4.58
N ALA A 175 13.21 -5.51 5.40
CA ALA A 175 13.87 -5.23 6.67
C ALA A 175 14.74 -6.44 7.07
N SER A 176 15.47 -6.40 8.19
CA SER A 176 16.28 -7.57 8.58
C SER A 176 15.43 -8.76 8.99
N ASP A 177 14.20 -8.51 9.42
CA ASP A 177 13.19 -9.50 9.74
C ASP A 177 11.77 -9.02 9.37
N TRP A 178 10.82 -9.96 9.34
CA TRP A 178 9.45 -9.65 8.93
C TRP A 178 8.70 -8.72 9.90
N PRO A 179 8.92 -8.72 11.25
CA PRO A 179 8.27 -7.74 12.12
C PRO A 179 8.68 -6.30 11.78
N ALA A 180 9.96 -6.05 11.50
CA ALA A 180 10.42 -4.74 11.09
C ALA A 180 9.89 -4.32 9.71
N ALA A 181 9.74 -5.26 8.78
CA ALA A 181 9.10 -4.98 7.48
C ALA A 181 7.59 -4.68 7.65
N MET A 182 6.91 -5.40 8.55
CA MET A 182 5.50 -5.17 8.88
C MET A 182 5.26 -3.78 9.46
N GLU A 183 6.23 -3.24 10.20
CA GLU A 183 6.20 -1.85 10.68
C GLU A 183 6.09 -0.84 9.51
N MET A 184 6.80 -1.05 8.39
CA MET A 184 6.64 -0.19 7.20
C MET A 184 5.22 -0.29 6.61
N VAL A 185 4.63 -1.49 6.59
CA VAL A 185 3.26 -1.71 6.08
C VAL A 185 2.23 -1.01 6.96
N ARG A 186 2.36 -1.12 8.29
CA ARG A 186 1.45 -0.51 9.29
C ARG A 186 1.45 1.03 9.29
N ALA A 187 2.39 1.66 8.61
CA ALA A 187 2.40 3.11 8.45
C ALA A 187 1.24 3.54 7.52
N GLU A 188 0.12 3.95 8.11
CA GLU A 188 -1.07 4.38 7.36
C GLU A 188 -1.23 5.90 7.32
N ARG A 189 -0.85 6.59 8.41
CA ARG A 189 -0.96 8.04 8.49
C ARG A 189 0.15 8.68 7.67
N PRO A 190 -0.16 9.66 6.79
CA PRO A 190 0.86 10.44 6.12
C PRO A 190 1.84 11.06 7.13
N LEU A 191 3.13 10.97 6.86
CA LEU A 191 4.16 11.65 7.63
C LEU A 191 4.33 13.07 7.10
N ARG A 192 3.86 14.06 7.88
CA ARG A 192 4.15 15.47 7.63
C ARG A 192 5.43 15.84 8.33
N ILE A 193 6.43 16.30 7.58
CA ILE A 193 7.73 16.69 8.14
C ILE A 193 7.55 17.95 9.00
N ARG A 194 7.91 17.85 10.28
CA ARG A 194 7.98 18.97 11.23
C ARG A 194 9.40 19.21 11.74
N THR A 195 10.19 18.14 11.74
CA THR A 195 11.56 18.13 12.23
C THR A 195 12.47 17.55 11.16
N MET A 196 13.58 18.24 10.86
CA MET A 196 14.53 17.80 9.83
C MET A 196 15.97 17.81 10.34
N LEU A 197 16.71 16.74 10.07
CA LEU A 197 18.14 16.67 10.30
C LEU A 197 18.88 16.38 8.99
N SER A 198 20.05 16.98 8.81
CA SER A 198 20.89 16.71 7.64
C SER A 198 22.38 16.74 7.96
N ASN A 199 23.21 16.04 7.20
CA ASN A 199 24.67 16.23 7.17
C ASN A 199 25.15 17.04 5.94
N THR A 200 24.22 17.52 5.13
CA THR A 200 24.49 18.40 3.98
C THR A 200 23.62 19.64 4.09
N PRO A 201 24.05 20.80 3.58
CA PRO A 201 23.20 21.98 3.51
C PRO A 201 21.83 21.65 2.90
N VAL A 202 20.77 22.11 3.56
CA VAL A 202 19.36 21.95 3.19
C VAL A 202 18.61 23.25 3.48
N PRO A 203 17.52 23.57 2.74
CA PRO A 203 16.65 24.69 3.09
C PRO A 203 15.91 24.36 4.40
N LEU A 204 16.28 24.99 5.53
CA LEU A 204 15.67 24.67 6.83
C LEU A 204 14.25 25.23 6.96
N GLU A 205 13.84 26.17 6.10
CA GLU A 205 12.49 26.74 6.06
C GLU A 205 11.38 25.73 5.74
N VAL A 206 11.73 24.57 5.19
CA VAL A 206 10.76 23.50 4.89
C VAL A 206 10.21 22.79 6.13
N ALA A 207 10.81 23.03 7.30
CA ALA A 207 10.39 22.48 8.57
C ALA A 207 10.46 23.55 9.69
N PRO A 208 9.53 23.57 10.65
CA PRO A 208 9.61 24.47 11.80
C PRO A 208 10.89 24.32 12.62
N ASP A 209 11.34 23.07 12.82
CA ASP A 209 12.53 22.74 13.59
C ASP A 209 13.48 21.93 12.72
N GLY A 210 14.76 22.28 12.71
CA GLY A 210 15.72 21.49 11.97
C GLY A 210 17.15 21.94 12.14
N ALA A 211 18.07 21.07 11.73
CA ALA A 211 19.48 21.37 11.73
C ALA A 211 20.18 20.67 10.57
N TYR A 212 21.19 21.33 10.00
CA TYR A 212 22.16 20.65 9.16
C TYR A 212 23.56 20.83 9.68
N PHE A 213 24.34 19.76 9.58
CA PHE A 213 25.78 19.75 9.81
C PHE A 213 26.46 19.83 8.45
N ASP A 214 27.46 20.69 8.28
CA ASP A 214 28.08 20.91 6.97
C ASP A 214 29.18 19.87 6.71
N GLU A 215 28.93 18.93 5.80
CA GLU A 215 29.92 17.90 5.43
C GLU A 215 31.20 18.45 4.79
N GLY A 216 31.18 19.70 4.31
CA GLY A 216 32.32 20.37 3.69
C GLY A 216 33.15 21.21 4.67
N VAL A 217 32.59 21.60 5.82
CA VAL A 217 33.22 22.53 6.77
C VAL A 217 33.15 21.98 8.21
N ALA A 218 34.30 21.56 8.73
CA ALA A 218 34.41 20.96 10.05
C ALA A 218 33.81 21.82 11.17
N GLY A 219 32.88 21.22 11.93
CA GLY A 219 32.20 21.85 13.06
C GLY A 219 31.11 22.87 12.68
N ARG A 220 30.94 23.22 11.40
CA ARG A 220 29.88 24.15 10.99
C ARG A 220 28.54 23.43 11.01
N ARG A 221 27.55 24.04 11.66
CA ARG A 221 26.16 23.62 11.59
C ARG A 221 25.24 24.83 11.58
N VAL A 222 24.05 24.66 11.02
CA VAL A 222 23.01 25.68 11.04
C VAL A 222 21.76 25.05 11.63
N GLU A 223 21.12 25.78 12.54
CA GLU A 223 19.95 25.32 13.28
C GLU A 223 18.81 26.33 13.13
N ARG A 224 17.59 25.80 13.10
CA ARG A 224 16.33 26.55 13.10
C ARG A 224 15.41 25.93 14.14
N SER A 225 14.73 26.76 14.92
CA SER A 225 13.74 26.28 15.90
C SER A 225 12.47 27.13 15.90
N GLY A 226 11.33 26.48 16.04
CA GLY A 226 10.01 27.10 16.11
C GLY A 226 9.65 27.99 14.91
N GLY A 227 10.20 27.71 13.73
CA GLY A 227 10.03 28.51 12.53
C GLY A 227 10.76 29.86 12.55
N GLY A 228 11.66 30.09 13.52
CA GLY A 228 12.44 31.32 13.68
C GLY A 228 13.55 31.52 12.64
N GLU A 229 14.45 32.46 12.93
CA GLU A 229 15.64 32.70 12.09
C GLU A 229 16.68 31.59 12.23
N GLU A 230 17.40 31.33 11.16
CA GLU A 230 18.51 30.38 11.15
C GLU A 230 19.70 30.92 11.94
N THR A 231 20.31 30.04 12.74
CA THR A 231 21.51 30.36 13.53
C THR A 231 22.66 29.47 13.09
N GLU A 232 23.73 30.09 12.58
CA GLU A 232 24.97 29.41 12.28
C GLU A 232 25.83 29.25 13.55
N ILE A 233 26.33 28.03 13.77
CA ILE A 233 27.13 27.66 14.92
C ILE A 233 28.40 26.95 14.40
N LEU A 234 29.55 27.36 14.93
CA LEU A 234 30.82 26.66 14.72
C LEU A 234 31.17 25.89 16.01
N GLY A 235 30.90 24.59 15.99
CA GLY A 235 31.12 23.63 17.06
C GLY A 235 32.42 22.84 16.93
N ASP A 236 32.43 21.63 17.50
CA ASP A 236 33.59 20.74 17.48
C ASP A 236 33.80 20.11 16.08
N PRO A 237 35.04 20.03 15.56
CA PRO A 237 35.36 19.29 14.34
C PRO A 237 34.93 17.81 14.36
N HIS A 238 34.84 17.18 15.54
CA HIS A 238 34.35 15.80 15.73
C HIS A 238 32.82 15.75 15.83
N THR A 239 32.19 15.99 14.69
CA THR A 239 30.77 16.32 14.58
C THR A 239 29.81 15.18 14.98
N ALA A 240 30.26 13.92 15.00
CA ALA A 240 29.43 12.75 15.27
C ALA A 240 28.67 12.81 16.61
N ASP A 241 29.30 13.32 17.67
CA ASP A 241 28.67 13.42 18.99
C ASP A 241 27.58 14.50 19.03
N GLU A 242 27.84 15.65 18.39
CA GLU A 242 26.84 16.71 18.27
C GLU A 242 25.69 16.29 17.36
N PHE A 243 26.00 15.60 16.26
CA PHE A 243 25.01 15.00 15.37
C PHE A 243 24.13 14.00 16.12
N ALA A 244 24.71 13.12 16.94
CA ALA A 244 23.96 12.15 17.73
C ALA A 244 23.06 12.81 18.77
N ARG A 245 23.56 13.86 19.45
CA ARG A 245 22.76 14.67 20.36
C ARG A 245 21.59 15.33 19.64
N ALA A 246 21.84 15.93 18.46
CA ALA A 246 20.80 16.56 17.66
C ALA A 246 19.77 15.52 17.19
N PHE A 247 20.21 14.38 16.66
CA PHE A 247 19.34 13.29 16.22
C PHE A 247 18.40 12.80 17.33
N ASN A 248 18.95 12.50 18.51
CA ASN A 248 18.16 11.99 19.64
C ASN A 248 17.26 13.04 20.29
N THR A 249 17.63 14.33 20.22
CA THR A 249 16.86 15.42 20.83
C THR A 249 15.75 15.89 19.90
N LEU A 250 16.07 16.05 18.62
CA LEU A 250 15.15 16.52 17.59
C LEU A 250 14.14 15.42 17.21
N ALA A 251 14.57 14.15 17.21
CA ALA A 251 13.80 13.01 16.74
C ALA A 251 13.24 13.27 15.32
N PRO A 252 14.11 13.39 14.30
CA PRO A 252 13.74 13.95 13.00
C PRO A 252 12.67 13.13 12.27
N ASP A 253 11.71 13.80 11.66
CA ASP A 253 10.77 13.20 10.70
C ASP A 253 11.46 12.94 9.35
N LEU A 254 12.43 13.79 8.99
CA LEU A 254 13.24 13.64 7.78
C LEU A 254 14.74 13.69 8.10
N LEU A 255 15.46 12.67 7.67
CA LEU A 255 16.92 12.64 7.66
C LEU A 255 17.45 12.72 6.22
N VAL A 256 18.11 13.82 5.87
CA VAL A 256 18.76 14.00 4.57
C VAL A 256 20.24 13.65 4.70
N THR A 257 20.74 12.82 3.79
CA THR A 257 22.13 12.33 3.83
C THR A 257 22.86 12.52 2.52
N SER A 258 24.14 12.85 2.64
CA SER A 258 25.13 12.88 1.57
C SER A 258 26.45 12.30 2.09
N GLY A 259 27.37 12.02 1.17
CA GLY A 259 28.73 11.61 1.50
C GLY A 259 29.01 10.11 1.42
N ARG A 260 30.13 9.70 2.01
CA ARG A 260 30.66 8.34 1.83
C ARG A 260 29.90 7.34 2.69
N THR A 261 29.24 6.41 2.02
CA THR A 261 28.42 5.36 2.65
C THR A 261 28.77 4.00 2.08
N ASN A 262 28.74 2.98 2.94
CA ASN A 262 28.77 1.57 2.56
C ASN A 262 27.72 0.80 3.39
N GLU A 263 27.75 -0.52 3.29
CA GLU A 263 26.79 -1.43 3.96
C GLU A 263 26.78 -1.30 5.48
N GLU A 264 27.87 -0.86 6.11
CA GLU A 264 28.04 -0.88 7.57
C GLU A 264 28.12 0.51 8.18
N ARG A 265 28.46 1.53 7.39
CA ARG A 265 28.77 2.87 7.88
C ARG A 265 28.48 3.99 6.89
N TRP A 266 28.18 5.15 7.45
CA TRP A 266 28.01 6.43 6.75
C TRP A 266 28.85 7.51 7.43
N MET A 267 29.66 8.22 6.65
CA MET A 267 30.52 9.31 7.15
C MET A 267 29.72 10.61 7.27
N ILE A 268 29.82 11.29 8.42
CA ILE A 268 29.11 12.55 8.65
C ILE A 268 29.84 13.72 7.97
N GLY A 269 31.18 13.73 8.01
CA GLY A 269 32.02 14.67 7.28
C GLY A 269 32.52 14.10 5.94
N TYR A 270 32.52 14.92 4.89
CA TYR A 270 33.01 14.52 3.56
C TYR A 270 34.46 14.94 3.32
N THR A 271 34.83 16.16 3.71
CA THR A 271 36.17 16.72 3.52
C THR A 271 37.10 16.56 4.73
N PHE A 272 36.56 16.04 5.84
CA PHE A 272 37.26 15.84 7.11
C PHE A 272 36.71 14.60 7.85
N ASP A 273 37.46 14.05 8.81
CA ASP A 273 36.98 12.96 9.67
C ASP A 273 36.10 13.52 10.80
N GLY A 274 34.82 13.73 10.51
CA GLY A 274 33.80 14.15 11.48
C GLY A 274 33.24 13.00 12.32
N GLY A 275 33.74 11.77 12.12
CA GLY A 275 33.12 10.55 12.61
C GLY A 275 32.04 10.01 11.66
N ARG A 276 31.30 9.01 12.13
CA ARG A 276 30.52 8.10 11.29
C ARG A 276 29.34 7.49 12.03
N VAL A 277 28.24 7.26 11.34
CA VAL A 277 27.18 6.36 11.81
C VAL A 277 27.55 4.94 11.41
N VAL A 278 27.42 4.00 12.34
CA VAL A 278 27.80 2.59 12.19
C VAL A 278 26.73 1.65 12.72
N VAL A 279 26.72 0.43 12.20
CA VAL A 279 26.06 -0.70 12.83
C VAL A 279 27.02 -1.33 13.85
N ALA A 280 26.66 -1.30 15.13
CA ALA A 280 27.46 -1.93 16.18
C ALA A 280 27.32 -3.47 16.17
N GLU A 281 28.23 -4.19 16.84
CA GLU A 281 28.21 -5.66 16.90
C GLU A 281 26.92 -6.24 17.50
N ASP A 282 26.24 -5.46 18.36
CA ASP A 282 24.95 -5.83 18.95
C ASP A 282 23.74 -5.49 18.07
N GLY A 283 23.98 -4.97 16.86
CA GLY A 283 22.96 -4.56 15.90
C GLY A 283 22.36 -3.18 16.17
N SER A 284 22.83 -2.44 17.17
CA SER A 284 22.37 -1.08 17.44
C SER A 284 22.98 -0.06 16.48
N LEU A 285 22.21 0.98 16.15
CA LEU A 285 22.67 2.11 15.36
C LEU A 285 23.42 3.09 16.27
N ARG A 286 24.67 3.42 15.91
CA ARG A 286 25.51 4.31 16.74
C ARG A 286 26.23 5.35 15.91
N ALA A 287 26.36 6.56 16.43
CA ALA A 287 27.34 7.52 15.95
C ALA A 287 28.66 7.26 16.68
N ARG A 288 29.74 7.10 15.92
CA ARG A 288 31.10 6.86 16.42
C ARG A 288 31.99 8.04 16.05
N THR A 289 32.62 8.64 17.06
CA THR A 289 33.63 9.69 16.86
C THR A 289 34.93 9.13 16.26
N PRO A 290 35.84 9.97 15.76
CA PRO A 290 37.17 9.52 15.33
C PRO A 290 37.98 8.85 16.45
N ASP A 291 37.78 9.29 17.70
CA ASP A 291 38.45 8.72 18.89
C ASP A 291 37.85 7.37 19.34
N GLY A 292 36.71 6.97 18.76
CA GLY A 292 36.08 5.68 19.00
C GLY A 292 34.96 5.69 20.05
N ASP A 293 34.61 6.86 20.58
CA ASP A 293 33.45 7.01 21.46
C ASP A 293 32.15 6.79 20.65
N GLU A 294 31.20 6.08 21.25
CA GLU A 294 29.95 5.72 20.58
C GLU A 294 28.72 6.21 21.33
N THR A 295 27.81 6.86 20.60
CA THR A 295 26.51 7.30 21.08
C THR A 295 25.41 6.58 20.31
N VAL A 296 24.47 5.95 21.01
CA VAL A 296 23.32 5.28 20.39
C VAL A 296 22.42 6.31 19.70
N LEU A 297 21.98 5.99 18.48
CA LEU A 297 20.98 6.74 17.74
C LEU A 297 19.65 6.01 17.84
N ALA A 298 18.63 6.69 18.36
CA ALA A 298 17.29 6.16 18.46
C ALA A 298 16.26 7.25 18.15
N ASN A 299 15.31 6.92 17.29
CA ASN A 299 14.17 7.79 16.99
C ASN A 299 12.87 7.02 17.30
N PRO A 300 12.06 7.49 18.26
CA PRO A 300 10.84 6.78 18.66
C PRO A 300 9.68 6.95 17.65
N GLY A 301 9.77 7.93 16.74
CA GLY A 301 8.73 8.26 15.77
C GLY A 301 8.98 7.68 14.38
N PRO A 302 7.96 7.67 13.50
CA PRO A 302 8.15 7.38 12.09
C PRO A 302 9.06 8.43 11.45
N MET A 303 10.03 7.99 10.66
CA MET A 303 10.97 8.85 9.95
C MET A 303 11.03 8.47 8.46
N ALA A 304 11.42 9.42 7.62
CA ALA A 304 11.84 9.18 6.25
C ALA A 304 13.31 9.56 6.06
N MET A 305 13.99 8.90 5.11
CA MET A 305 15.37 9.18 4.76
C MET A 305 15.52 9.47 3.28
N LEU A 306 16.29 10.52 2.97
CA LEU A 306 16.62 10.93 1.61
C LEU A 306 18.15 10.93 1.45
N GLY A 307 18.68 9.93 0.74
CA GLY A 307 20.10 9.87 0.36
C GLY A 307 20.34 10.55 -0.99
N ALA A 308 20.63 11.86 -0.98
CA ALA A 308 20.87 12.62 -2.21
C ALA A 308 22.21 12.24 -2.86
N GLY A 309 23.26 12.06 -2.05
CA GLY A 309 24.62 11.72 -2.49
C GLY A 309 25.19 10.44 -1.86
N SER A 310 24.38 9.68 -1.13
CA SER A 310 24.83 8.53 -0.34
C SER A 310 24.87 7.24 -1.17
N CYS A 311 26.08 6.76 -1.48
CA CYS A 311 26.29 5.45 -2.11
C CYS A 311 25.71 4.31 -1.25
N LEU A 312 25.19 3.25 -1.86
CA LEU A 312 24.79 2.02 -1.16
C LEU A 312 23.73 2.18 -0.03
N LEU A 313 23.14 3.36 0.16
CA LEU A 313 22.09 3.55 1.17
C LEU A 313 20.80 2.80 0.83
N GLY A 314 20.59 2.46 -0.45
CA GLY A 314 19.50 1.60 -0.90
C GLY A 314 19.93 0.14 -1.16
N TYR A 315 21.17 -0.24 -0.84
CA TYR A 315 21.70 -1.57 -1.13
C TYR A 315 21.42 -2.53 0.03
N VAL A 316 20.67 -3.60 -0.26
CA VAL A 316 20.26 -4.62 0.73
C VAL A 316 20.68 -6.01 0.24
N PRO A 317 21.94 -6.43 0.48
CA PRO A 317 22.42 -7.77 0.13
C PRO A 317 22.06 -8.82 1.20
N ASP A 318 21.87 -8.39 2.44
CA ASP A 318 21.54 -9.23 3.59
C ASP A 318 20.91 -8.41 4.73
N SER A 319 20.66 -9.07 5.87
CA SER A 319 19.99 -8.50 7.05
C SER A 319 20.83 -7.53 7.88
N GLY A 320 22.14 -7.49 7.70
CA GLY A 320 23.11 -6.80 8.56
C GLY A 320 23.40 -5.35 8.20
N VAL A 321 22.76 -4.81 7.16
CA VAL A 321 23.17 -3.53 6.58
C VAL A 321 22.53 -2.29 7.21
N LEU A 322 23.24 -1.17 7.11
CA LEU A 322 22.93 0.14 7.65
C LEU A 322 21.49 0.62 7.39
N PRO A 323 20.93 0.60 6.15
CA PRO A 323 19.57 1.09 5.93
C PRO A 323 18.51 0.31 6.71
N LEU A 324 18.69 -1.00 6.91
CA LEU A 324 17.75 -1.80 7.69
C LEU A 324 17.81 -1.45 9.18
N ARG A 325 18.98 -1.06 9.68
CA ARG A 325 19.13 -0.59 11.07
C ARG A 325 18.42 0.73 11.30
N PHE A 326 18.35 1.61 10.30
CA PHE A 326 17.52 2.82 10.40
C PHE A 326 16.02 2.49 10.44
N ILE A 327 15.57 1.49 9.68
CA ILE A 327 14.17 1.01 9.72
C ILE A 327 13.83 0.48 11.11
N GLU A 328 14.72 -0.33 11.69
CA GLU A 328 14.48 -1.03 12.96
C GLU A 328 14.69 -0.19 14.22
N GLN A 329 15.75 0.62 14.24
CA GLN A 329 16.20 1.32 15.46
C GLN A 329 15.85 2.81 15.45
N ALA A 330 15.57 3.36 14.27
CA ALA A 330 15.32 4.78 14.08
C ALA A 330 13.99 5.08 13.36
N GLY A 331 13.08 4.09 13.32
CA GLY A 331 11.71 4.29 12.87
C GLY A 331 11.55 4.65 11.40
N ALA A 332 12.58 4.46 10.56
CA ALA A 332 12.49 4.78 9.15
C ALA A 332 11.42 3.90 8.46
N ARG A 333 10.44 4.52 7.79
CA ARG A 333 9.39 3.80 7.03
C ARG A 333 9.52 4.01 5.52
N GLN A 334 10.28 5.03 5.10
CA GLN A 334 10.78 5.20 3.74
C GLN A 334 12.26 5.58 3.76
N VAL A 335 13.07 4.90 2.96
CA VAL A 335 14.49 5.21 2.75
C VAL A 335 14.73 5.26 1.25
N VAL A 336 15.18 6.40 0.74
CA VAL A 336 15.55 6.54 -0.67
C VAL A 336 17.07 6.62 -0.78
N GLY A 337 17.66 5.81 -1.65
CA GLY A 337 19.10 5.77 -1.83
C GLY A 337 19.54 4.91 -3.00
N TYR A 338 20.84 4.93 -3.29
CA TYR A 338 21.40 4.11 -4.36
C TYR A 338 21.67 2.69 -3.89
N CYS A 339 21.30 1.69 -4.70
CA CYS A 339 21.70 0.29 -4.49
C CYS A 339 23.08 -0.05 -5.09
N SER A 340 23.85 0.96 -5.52
CA SER A 340 25.22 0.84 -6.01
C SER A 340 26.11 1.99 -5.57
N THR A 341 27.42 1.86 -5.78
CA THR A 341 28.30 3.03 -5.74
C THR A 341 27.92 3.97 -6.87
N THR A 342 27.89 5.27 -6.62
CA THR A 342 27.63 6.28 -7.66
C THR A 342 28.66 7.41 -7.56
N TRP A 343 29.09 7.89 -8.73
CA TRP A 343 29.96 9.06 -8.88
C TRP A 343 29.24 10.23 -9.55
N TYR A 344 28.01 10.00 -10.03
CA TYR A 344 27.23 10.96 -10.79
C TYR A 344 26.13 11.57 -9.91
N GLY A 345 25.35 10.73 -9.21
CA GLY A 345 24.39 11.18 -8.19
C GLY A 345 23.21 11.99 -8.72
N ALA A 346 22.96 12.00 -10.03
CA ALA A 346 22.00 12.90 -10.63
C ALA A 346 20.56 12.63 -10.18
N GLY A 347 20.21 11.36 -9.96
CA GLY A 347 18.88 10.98 -9.47
C GLY A 347 18.63 11.45 -8.04
N GLY A 348 19.57 11.21 -7.12
CA GLY A 348 19.44 11.61 -5.72
C GLY A 348 19.40 13.14 -5.55
N TRP A 349 20.20 13.89 -6.31
CA TRP A 349 20.16 15.35 -6.28
C TRP A 349 18.94 15.95 -6.98
N ASP A 350 18.40 15.31 -8.03
CA ASP A 350 17.12 15.73 -8.63
C ASP A 350 15.95 15.48 -7.64
N LEU A 351 15.94 14.35 -6.95
CA LEU A 351 15.02 14.07 -5.85
C LEU A 351 15.10 15.13 -4.75
N TYR A 352 16.31 15.47 -4.30
CA TYR A 352 16.55 16.53 -3.31
C TYR A 352 15.85 17.83 -3.72
N ARG A 353 16.07 18.30 -4.96
CA ARG A 353 15.49 19.56 -5.45
C ARG A 353 13.98 19.47 -5.54
N ARG A 354 13.44 18.41 -6.15
CA ARG A 354 11.99 18.21 -6.29
C ARG A 354 11.27 18.15 -4.95
N PHE A 355 11.87 17.53 -3.95
CA PHE A 355 11.23 17.38 -2.66
C PHE A 355 11.40 18.62 -1.79
N LEU A 356 12.61 19.16 -1.65
CA LEU A 356 12.91 20.24 -0.70
C LEU A 356 12.72 21.66 -1.27
N GLU A 357 12.94 21.88 -2.57
CA GLU A 357 12.83 23.21 -3.18
C GLU A 357 11.43 23.47 -3.77
N GLU A 358 10.58 22.45 -3.86
CA GLU A 358 9.16 22.58 -4.23
C GLU A 358 8.25 22.02 -3.12
N PRO A 359 8.31 22.58 -1.90
CA PRO A 359 7.68 21.99 -0.72
C PRO A 359 6.16 21.88 -0.86
N GLY A 360 5.66 20.67 -0.59
CA GLY A 360 4.24 20.32 -0.67
C GLY A 360 3.72 19.98 -2.06
N ARG A 361 4.53 20.10 -3.13
CA ARG A 361 4.08 19.71 -4.49
C ARG A 361 3.89 18.21 -4.63
N HIS A 362 4.87 17.43 -4.16
CA HIS A 362 4.91 15.98 -4.33
C HIS A 362 5.34 15.30 -3.02
N SER A 363 4.87 14.07 -2.82
CA SER A 363 5.40 13.20 -1.77
C SER A 363 6.82 12.73 -2.10
N LEU A 364 7.56 12.24 -1.09
CA LEU A 364 8.92 11.71 -1.28
C LEU A 364 8.98 10.61 -2.36
N ALA A 365 7.99 9.70 -2.37
CA ALA A 365 7.90 8.64 -3.36
C ALA A 365 7.62 9.17 -4.79
N GLU A 366 6.74 10.17 -4.92
CA GLU A 366 6.48 10.83 -6.21
C GLU A 366 7.71 11.58 -6.73
N SER A 367 8.41 12.31 -5.85
CA SER A 367 9.67 12.98 -6.20
C SER A 367 10.76 11.98 -6.60
N THR A 368 10.79 10.80 -5.96
CA THR A 368 11.75 9.73 -6.30
C THR A 368 11.49 9.20 -7.70
N TRP A 369 10.23 8.90 -8.00
CA TRP A 369 9.83 8.44 -9.32
C TRP A 369 10.09 9.50 -10.40
N LEU A 370 9.77 10.77 -10.14
CA LEU A 370 10.08 11.87 -11.07
C LEU A 370 11.59 11.99 -11.33
N ALA A 371 12.43 11.80 -10.32
CA ALA A 371 13.88 11.78 -10.48
C ALA A 371 14.35 10.59 -11.34
N GLN A 372 13.75 9.41 -11.17
CA GLN A 372 14.02 8.26 -12.04
C GLN A 372 13.61 8.55 -13.50
N GLN A 373 12.46 9.19 -13.72
CA GLN A 373 11.98 9.59 -15.05
C GLN A 373 12.91 10.64 -15.69
N GLU A 374 13.41 11.59 -14.90
CA GLU A 374 14.30 12.65 -15.38
C GLU A 374 15.62 12.07 -15.90
N LEU A 375 16.18 11.02 -15.28
CA LEU A 375 17.37 10.33 -15.79
C LEU A 375 17.17 9.80 -17.21
N ILE A 376 16.01 9.20 -17.47
CA ILE A 376 15.62 8.65 -18.78
C ILE A 376 15.41 9.79 -19.78
N ARG A 377 14.67 10.83 -19.39
CA ARG A 377 14.40 12.02 -20.22
C ARG A 377 15.69 12.70 -20.65
N ARG A 378 16.60 12.94 -19.70
CA ARG A 378 17.91 13.55 -19.94
C ARG A 378 18.76 12.71 -20.87
N PHE A 379 18.82 11.39 -20.66
CA PHE A 379 19.52 10.50 -21.59
C PHE A 379 18.98 10.62 -23.01
N ALA A 380 17.64 10.56 -23.19
CA ALA A 380 17.01 10.65 -24.49
C ALA A 380 17.22 12.02 -25.17
N ALA A 381 17.20 13.12 -24.40
CA ALA A 381 17.34 14.48 -24.91
C ALA A 381 18.79 14.87 -25.22
N GLU A 382 19.74 14.49 -24.35
CA GLU A 382 21.15 14.87 -24.44
C GLU A 382 21.96 13.94 -25.37
N PHE A 383 21.54 12.67 -25.49
CA PHE A 383 22.23 11.64 -26.28
C PHE A 383 21.31 10.95 -27.31
N PRO A 384 20.64 11.72 -28.20
CA PRO A 384 19.70 11.14 -29.15
C PRO A 384 20.39 10.13 -30.09
N GLY A 385 19.83 8.92 -30.13
CA GLY A 385 20.33 7.82 -30.98
C GLY A 385 21.49 7.01 -30.38
N ALA A 386 21.97 7.35 -29.19
CA ALA A 386 22.90 6.48 -28.47
C ALA A 386 22.17 5.18 -28.04
N PRO A 387 22.80 4.00 -28.18
CA PRO A 387 22.18 2.76 -27.73
C PRO A 387 22.04 2.74 -26.21
N GLU A 388 20.93 2.21 -25.71
CA GLU A 388 20.83 1.89 -24.29
C GLU A 388 21.82 0.78 -23.92
N VAL A 389 22.47 0.94 -22.77
CA VAL A 389 23.33 -0.08 -22.18
C VAL A 389 22.68 -0.53 -20.87
N SER A 390 22.46 -1.84 -20.76
CA SER A 390 21.91 -2.47 -19.55
C SER A 390 22.98 -2.58 -18.48
N THR A 391 22.59 -2.39 -17.22
CA THR A 391 23.44 -2.66 -16.04
C THR A 391 23.43 -4.14 -15.64
N GLU A 392 22.71 -4.99 -16.37
CA GLU A 392 22.69 -6.44 -16.14
C GLU A 392 24.08 -7.07 -16.26
N GLY A 393 24.42 -7.92 -15.29
CA GLY A 393 25.73 -8.58 -15.21
C GLY A 393 26.83 -7.75 -14.57
N PHE A 394 26.56 -6.49 -14.19
CA PHE A 394 27.47 -5.64 -13.42
C PHE A 394 27.00 -5.61 -11.96
N ASP A 395 27.91 -5.88 -11.02
CA ASP A 395 27.62 -5.78 -9.59
C ASP A 395 27.54 -4.31 -9.13
N GLU A 396 27.28 -4.09 -7.85
CA GLU A 396 27.08 -2.76 -7.27
C GLU A 396 28.33 -1.86 -7.27
N ARG A 397 29.52 -2.40 -7.59
CA ARG A 397 30.81 -1.71 -7.59
C ARG A 397 31.51 -1.68 -8.95
N ALA A 398 31.00 -2.42 -9.94
CA ALA A 398 31.57 -2.58 -11.29
C ALA A 398 31.43 -1.33 -12.20
N VAL A 399 31.60 -0.14 -11.62
CA VAL A 399 31.56 1.15 -12.30
C VAL A 399 32.62 1.25 -13.41
N PRO A 400 33.89 0.86 -13.21
CA PRO A 400 34.89 0.93 -14.27
C PRO A 400 34.55 0.06 -15.48
N GLU A 401 34.11 -1.17 -15.23
CA GLU A 401 33.74 -2.16 -16.26
C GLU A 401 32.50 -1.73 -17.01
N PHE A 402 31.50 -1.19 -16.30
CA PHE A 402 30.30 -0.66 -16.94
C PHE A 402 30.64 0.53 -17.85
N ARG A 403 31.50 1.45 -17.40
CA ARG A 403 31.97 2.59 -18.21
C ARG A 403 32.73 2.11 -19.45
N GLU A 404 33.54 1.06 -19.35
CA GLU A 404 34.17 0.46 -20.51
C GLU A 404 33.13 -0.08 -21.51
N ALA A 405 32.16 -0.86 -21.03
CA ALA A 405 31.08 -1.40 -21.85
C ALA A 405 30.23 -0.31 -22.52
N VAL A 406 29.96 0.82 -21.84
CA VAL A 406 29.27 1.98 -22.42
C VAL A 406 30.10 2.60 -23.54
N SER A 407 31.41 2.77 -23.34
CA SER A 407 32.31 3.33 -24.36
C SER A 407 32.36 2.47 -25.61
N GLU A 408 32.49 1.15 -25.45
CA GLU A 408 32.51 0.18 -26.55
C GLU A 408 31.20 0.15 -27.34
N ARG A 409 30.05 0.12 -26.65
CA ARG A 409 28.73 0.01 -27.29
C ARG A 409 28.29 1.30 -27.97
N THR A 410 28.61 2.45 -27.39
CA THR A 410 28.19 3.75 -27.92
C THR A 410 29.21 4.33 -28.91
N GLY A 411 30.45 3.83 -28.89
CA GLY A 411 31.58 4.38 -29.65
C GLY A 411 32.10 5.71 -29.11
N MET A 412 31.55 6.22 -27.99
CA MET A 412 32.01 7.46 -27.38
C MET A 412 33.26 7.18 -26.52
N PRO A 413 34.41 7.83 -26.79
CA PRO A 413 35.61 7.64 -25.99
C PRO A 413 35.40 8.10 -24.54
N ARG A 414 35.97 7.37 -23.57
CA ARG A 414 35.95 7.75 -22.14
C ARG A 414 36.53 9.14 -21.82
N THR A 415 37.33 9.70 -22.75
CA THR A 415 37.92 11.03 -22.66
C THR A 415 37.02 12.15 -23.19
N ASP A 416 35.91 11.83 -23.85
CA ASP A 416 34.93 12.83 -24.28
C ASP A 416 34.29 13.49 -23.04
N GLU A 417 34.17 14.80 -23.05
CA GLU A 417 33.64 15.57 -21.91
C GLU A 417 32.21 15.15 -21.54
N ARG A 418 31.41 14.72 -22.53
CA ARG A 418 30.02 14.27 -22.32
C ARG A 418 29.91 12.82 -21.89
N PHE A 419 31.00 12.05 -21.95
CA PHE A 419 30.99 10.63 -21.60
C PHE A 419 30.62 10.40 -20.12
N LYS A 420 31.01 11.34 -19.25
CA LYS A 420 30.65 11.28 -17.83
C LYS A 420 29.14 11.27 -17.64
N ASP A 421 28.43 12.15 -18.34
CA ASP A 421 26.97 12.28 -18.23
C ASP A 421 26.28 11.09 -18.88
N LEU A 422 26.73 10.65 -20.06
CA LEU A 422 26.21 9.47 -20.75
C LEU A 422 26.26 8.21 -19.87
N SER A 423 27.44 7.90 -19.33
CA SER A 423 27.63 6.73 -18.48
C SER A 423 26.96 6.87 -17.11
N GLY A 424 26.93 8.08 -16.55
CA GLY A 424 26.30 8.36 -15.26
C GLY A 424 24.77 8.23 -15.31
N LEU A 425 24.12 8.78 -16.34
CA LEU A 425 22.67 8.67 -16.53
C LEU A 425 22.23 7.22 -16.66
N LEU A 426 22.93 6.41 -17.46
CA LEU A 426 22.62 4.99 -17.65
C LEU A 426 22.84 4.15 -16.37
N TRP A 427 23.83 4.51 -15.56
CA TRP A 427 24.11 3.82 -14.30
C TRP A 427 23.08 4.15 -13.22
N ASP A 428 22.83 5.44 -12.98
CA ASP A 428 21.91 5.91 -11.95
C ASP A 428 20.46 5.47 -12.22
N ARG A 429 20.07 5.36 -13.50
CA ARG A 429 18.72 4.94 -13.93
C ARG A 429 18.27 3.63 -13.30
N ASP A 430 19.20 2.68 -13.14
CA ASP A 430 18.92 1.34 -12.62
C ASP A 430 19.40 1.15 -11.17
N ALA A 431 19.67 2.25 -10.44
CA ALA A 431 20.32 2.22 -9.13
C ALA A 431 19.57 2.96 -8.02
N LEU A 432 18.85 4.05 -8.31
CA LEU A 432 18.10 4.80 -7.30
C LEU A 432 16.82 4.05 -6.90
N VAL A 433 16.71 3.64 -5.63
CA VAL A 433 15.59 2.83 -5.13
C VAL A 433 14.92 3.47 -3.92
N LEU A 434 13.62 3.18 -3.77
CA LEU A 434 12.83 3.48 -2.58
C LEU A 434 12.61 2.18 -1.79
N LEU A 435 13.12 2.12 -0.57
CA LEU A 435 12.74 1.12 0.42
C LEU A 435 11.54 1.68 1.18
N GLY A 436 10.37 1.06 1.06
CA GLY A 436 9.13 1.66 1.50
C GLY A 436 7.93 1.20 0.70
N ASP A 437 6.75 1.42 1.26
CA ASP A 437 5.51 1.40 0.50
C ASP A 437 5.42 2.68 -0.37
N PRO A 438 5.41 2.58 -1.71
CA PRO A 438 5.37 3.75 -2.59
C PRO A 438 4.08 4.56 -2.50
N ALA A 439 3.00 4.03 -1.91
CA ALA A 439 1.77 4.77 -1.66
C ALA A 439 1.73 5.47 -0.29
N TRP A 440 2.63 5.14 0.63
CA TRP A 440 2.70 5.84 1.91
C TRP A 440 3.23 7.27 1.71
N ARG A 441 2.47 8.26 2.18
CA ARG A 441 2.70 9.68 1.88
C ARG A 441 3.66 10.29 2.90
N VAL A 442 4.85 10.68 2.45
CA VAL A 442 5.79 11.54 3.19
C VAL A 442 5.80 12.91 2.51
N GLU A 443 5.42 13.96 3.25
CA GLU A 443 5.08 15.27 2.70
C GLU A 443 5.67 16.42 3.52
N LEU A 444 6.10 17.48 2.84
CA LEU A 444 6.37 18.78 3.44
C LEU A 444 5.08 19.61 3.53
N GLU A 445 5.08 20.65 4.36
CA GLU A 445 4.00 21.65 4.31
C GLU A 445 4.04 22.41 2.98
N GLU A 446 2.86 22.85 2.50
CA GLU A 446 2.77 23.66 1.28
C GLU A 446 3.52 24.98 1.49
N GLY A 447 4.48 25.24 0.62
CA GLY A 447 5.23 26.50 0.59
C GLY A 447 5.03 27.27 -0.72
N ASP A 448 5.79 28.35 -0.85
CA ASP A 448 5.83 29.12 -2.09
C ASP A 448 6.51 28.28 -3.18
N LEU A 449 5.77 27.97 -4.25
CA LEU A 449 6.27 27.18 -5.36
C LEU A 449 6.85 28.10 -6.45
N PRO A 450 7.99 27.74 -7.07
CA PRO A 450 8.64 28.57 -8.10
C PRO A 450 7.80 28.69 -9.39
N TRP A 451 6.82 27.81 -9.57
CA TRP A 451 5.81 27.88 -10.64
C TRP A 451 4.54 27.14 -10.21
N SER A 452 3.40 27.48 -10.82
CA SER A 452 2.11 26.84 -10.55
C SER A 452 1.42 26.38 -11.82
N VAL A 453 0.55 25.38 -11.71
CA VAL A 453 -0.27 24.87 -12.81
C VAL A 453 -1.75 24.87 -12.46
N ARG A 454 -2.59 25.33 -13.37
CA ARG A 454 -4.03 25.05 -13.38
C ARG A 454 -4.36 24.16 -14.55
N ARG A 455 -5.05 23.06 -14.25
CA ARG A 455 -5.45 22.06 -15.25
C ARG A 455 -6.93 22.19 -15.59
N ARG A 456 -7.25 22.04 -16.88
CA ARG A 456 -8.63 21.98 -17.37
C ARG A 456 -8.72 20.95 -18.50
N ARG A 457 -9.68 20.03 -18.40
CA ARG A 457 -9.96 19.04 -19.45
C ARG A 457 -11.19 19.45 -20.25
N VAL A 458 -11.08 19.38 -21.58
CA VAL A 458 -12.17 19.66 -22.54
C VAL A 458 -12.22 18.52 -23.57
N GLY A 459 -13.02 17.49 -23.28
CA GLY A 459 -13.03 16.26 -24.06
C GLY A 459 -11.65 15.58 -24.07
N ASP A 460 -11.12 15.33 -25.26
CA ASP A 460 -9.79 14.72 -25.46
C ASP A 460 -8.64 15.71 -25.34
N ARG A 461 -8.90 16.96 -24.91
CA ARG A 461 -7.87 17.98 -24.73
C ARG A 461 -7.58 18.21 -23.25
N LEU A 462 -6.30 18.34 -22.92
CA LEU A 462 -5.80 18.79 -21.64
C LEU A 462 -5.17 20.18 -21.80
N GLU A 463 -5.69 21.16 -21.08
CA GLU A 463 -5.18 22.53 -21.02
C GLU A 463 -4.46 22.72 -19.68
N LEU A 464 -3.20 23.13 -19.74
CA LEU A 464 -2.35 23.44 -18.59
C LEU A 464 -1.99 24.93 -18.66
N GLU A 465 -2.54 25.74 -17.75
CA GLU A 465 -2.16 27.13 -17.54
C GLU A 465 -1.01 27.15 -16.53
N LEU A 466 0.18 27.50 -17.00
CA LEU A 466 1.43 27.47 -16.24
C LEU A 466 1.83 28.92 -15.93
N THR A 467 2.10 29.22 -14.66
CA THR A 467 2.57 30.54 -14.21
C THR A 467 3.92 30.39 -13.53
N VAL A 468 4.89 31.21 -13.93
CA VAL A 468 6.24 31.22 -13.34
C VAL A 468 6.31 32.31 -12.27
N HIS A 469 6.74 31.94 -11.06
CA HIS A 469 6.83 32.83 -9.90
C HIS A 469 8.28 33.15 -9.52
N ASP A 470 9.23 32.30 -9.92
CA ASP A 470 10.67 32.47 -9.65
C ASP A 470 11.54 31.99 -10.84
N ASP A 471 12.84 32.30 -10.81
CA ASP A 471 13.81 31.86 -11.81
C ASP A 471 13.97 30.33 -11.77
N LEU A 472 13.64 29.68 -12.87
CA LEU A 472 13.65 28.22 -13.01
C LEU A 472 14.97 27.67 -13.58
N SER A 473 15.97 28.52 -13.87
CA SER A 473 17.20 28.12 -14.57
C SER A 473 18.03 27.05 -13.82
N GLU A 474 17.98 27.04 -12.49
CA GLU A 474 18.63 26.04 -11.63
C GLU A 474 17.63 25.03 -11.02
N SER A 475 16.34 25.12 -11.37
CA SER A 475 15.29 24.25 -10.85
C SER A 475 15.25 22.89 -11.54
N SER A 476 14.59 21.91 -10.90
CA SER A 476 14.28 20.63 -11.56
C SER A 476 13.35 20.86 -12.75
N THR A 477 13.49 20.05 -13.82
CA THR A 477 12.63 20.17 -15.00
C THR A 477 11.16 20.14 -14.58
N PRO A 478 10.36 21.19 -14.89
CA PRO A 478 8.96 21.26 -14.53
C PRO A 478 8.18 20.07 -15.07
N ALA A 479 7.39 19.44 -14.19
CA ALA A 479 6.69 18.21 -14.50
C ALA A 479 5.30 18.19 -13.82
N VAL A 480 4.31 17.67 -14.54
CA VAL A 480 2.93 17.56 -14.06
C VAL A 480 2.51 16.10 -14.11
N ILE A 481 2.34 15.50 -12.94
CA ILE A 481 1.70 14.19 -12.79
C ILE A 481 0.22 14.30 -13.17
N LEU A 482 -0.25 13.42 -14.04
CA LEU A 482 -1.63 13.33 -14.47
C LEU A 482 -2.44 12.46 -13.51
N GLU A 483 -3.68 12.86 -13.24
CA GLU A 483 -4.61 12.07 -12.42
C GLU A 483 -5.12 10.85 -13.20
N ASP A 484 -5.45 11.05 -14.48
CA ASP A 484 -5.92 10.00 -15.37
C ASP A 484 -4.84 9.64 -16.40
N ARG A 485 -4.76 8.35 -16.78
CA ARG A 485 -3.95 7.92 -17.92
C ARG A 485 -4.53 8.44 -19.24
N VAL A 486 -3.67 8.92 -20.11
CA VAL A 486 -3.98 9.50 -21.43
C VAL A 486 -3.17 8.80 -22.52
N ARG A 487 -3.68 8.77 -23.75
CA ARG A 487 -2.84 8.40 -24.89
C ARG A 487 -2.08 9.66 -25.30
N PRO A 488 -0.75 9.63 -25.33
CA PRO A 488 0.02 10.78 -25.77
C PRO A 488 -0.38 11.23 -27.19
N GLY A 489 -0.86 12.46 -27.31
CA GLY A 489 -1.25 13.07 -28.59
C GLY A 489 -0.37 14.26 -28.96
N ARG A 490 -0.88 15.12 -29.85
CA ARG A 490 -0.16 16.29 -30.36
C ARG A 490 -0.24 17.47 -29.39
N VAL A 491 0.82 18.28 -29.37
CA VAL A 491 0.80 19.62 -28.81
C VAL A 491 0.01 20.54 -29.75
N LEU A 492 -1.09 21.11 -29.25
CA LEU A 492 -1.99 21.99 -30.01
C LEU A 492 -1.63 23.46 -29.83
N GLU A 493 -1.25 23.87 -28.61
CA GLU A 493 -0.81 25.23 -28.26
C GLU A 493 0.30 25.16 -27.20
N GLY A 494 1.07 26.24 -27.01
CA GLY A 494 2.21 26.27 -26.07
C GLY A 494 3.58 26.27 -26.74
N ALA A 495 3.72 26.91 -27.92
CA ALA A 495 5.01 27.03 -28.62
C ALA A 495 6.11 27.55 -27.68
N GLY A 496 7.27 26.89 -27.69
CA GLY A 496 8.42 27.20 -26.81
C GLY A 496 8.53 26.32 -25.56
N THR A 497 7.43 25.73 -25.06
CA THR A 497 7.44 24.89 -23.85
C THR A 497 8.03 23.49 -24.04
N SER A 498 8.15 23.03 -25.29
CA SER A 498 8.77 21.76 -25.69
C SER A 498 8.35 20.53 -24.85
N PRO A 499 7.04 20.29 -24.65
CA PRO A 499 6.58 19.30 -23.68
C PRO A 499 6.88 17.87 -24.13
N VAL A 500 7.14 17.00 -23.16
CA VAL A 500 7.21 15.54 -23.34
C VAL A 500 6.00 14.95 -22.63
N LEU A 501 5.03 14.47 -23.42
CA LEU A 501 3.78 13.88 -22.93
C LEU A 501 3.93 12.35 -22.88
N LEU A 502 3.83 11.81 -21.67
CA LEU A 502 3.68 10.37 -21.38
C LEU A 502 2.22 10.07 -21.07
N ASP A 503 1.91 8.82 -20.76
CA ASP A 503 0.54 8.42 -20.48
C ASP A 503 0.02 8.93 -19.13
N ASP A 504 0.90 9.19 -18.15
CA ASP A 504 0.51 9.70 -16.83
C ASP A 504 1.36 10.88 -16.31
N LEU A 505 2.20 11.45 -17.17
CA LEU A 505 3.14 12.52 -16.84
C LEU A 505 3.35 13.47 -18.03
N VAL A 506 3.53 14.76 -17.73
CA VAL A 506 3.98 15.76 -18.70
C VAL A 506 5.21 16.47 -18.18
N PHE A 507 6.35 16.33 -18.87
CA PHE A 507 7.49 17.22 -18.65
C PHE A 507 7.35 18.47 -19.52
N ILE A 508 7.82 19.60 -18.99
CA ILE A 508 7.71 20.92 -19.63
C ILE A 508 9.06 21.66 -19.58
N PRO A 509 10.11 21.13 -20.24
CA PRO A 509 11.46 21.69 -20.14
C PRO A 509 11.56 23.15 -20.55
N GLY A 510 10.77 23.59 -21.54
CA GLY A 510 10.79 24.97 -22.02
C GLY A 510 10.11 25.98 -21.10
N LEU A 511 9.52 25.54 -19.97
CA LEU A 511 8.98 26.47 -18.98
C LEU A 511 10.10 27.32 -18.34
N VAL A 512 11.34 26.81 -18.31
CA VAL A 512 12.51 27.56 -17.79
C VAL A 512 12.86 28.80 -18.61
N ASP A 513 12.42 28.85 -19.88
CA ASP A 513 12.63 30.00 -20.75
C ASP A 513 11.51 31.06 -20.61
N VAL A 514 10.47 30.80 -19.79
CA VAL A 514 9.36 31.73 -19.54
C VAL A 514 9.75 32.72 -18.44
N PRO A 515 9.63 34.04 -18.66
CA PRO A 515 9.99 35.04 -17.66
C PRO A 515 9.16 34.97 -16.38
N VAL A 516 9.78 35.34 -15.26
CA VAL A 516 9.11 35.47 -13.96
C VAL A 516 7.91 36.41 -14.04
N GLY A 517 6.77 35.97 -13.51
CA GLY A 517 5.49 36.67 -13.51
C GLY A 517 4.66 36.45 -14.78
N GLU A 518 5.18 35.76 -15.80
CA GLU A 518 4.43 35.43 -17.01
C GLU A 518 3.67 34.10 -16.87
N SER A 519 2.69 33.91 -17.75
CA SER A 519 1.94 32.67 -17.84
C SER A 519 1.85 32.19 -19.28
N VAL A 520 1.91 30.87 -19.47
CA VAL A 520 1.78 30.21 -20.76
C VAL A 520 0.71 29.13 -20.68
N THR A 521 -0.13 29.05 -21.72
CA THR A 521 -1.11 27.98 -21.86
C THR A 521 -0.54 26.91 -22.78
N LEU A 522 -0.42 25.70 -22.24
CA LEU A 522 -0.07 24.48 -22.97
C LEU A 522 -1.35 23.69 -23.22
N VAL A 523 -1.67 23.40 -24.49
CA VAL A 523 -2.84 22.59 -24.86
C VAL A 523 -2.37 21.33 -25.55
N LEU A 524 -2.75 20.18 -24.99
CA LEU A 524 -2.35 18.85 -25.44
C LEU A 524 -3.58 18.07 -25.90
N GLU A 525 -3.46 17.34 -27.01
CA GLU A 525 -4.33 16.21 -27.30
C GLU A 525 -3.91 15.06 -26.39
N ALA A 526 -4.82 14.66 -25.50
CA ALA A 526 -4.58 13.70 -24.44
C ALA A 526 -5.88 12.91 -24.17
N PRO A 527 -6.40 12.15 -25.15
CA PRO A 527 -7.59 11.32 -24.95
C PRO A 527 -7.34 10.29 -23.84
N LEU A 528 -8.33 10.05 -22.99
CA LEU A 528 -8.17 9.12 -21.87
C LEU A 528 -7.92 7.69 -22.37
N VAL A 529 -6.98 6.97 -21.75
CA VAL A 529 -6.78 5.53 -21.96
C VAL A 529 -7.88 4.82 -21.21
N ASP A 530 -8.87 4.29 -21.95
CA ASP A 530 -10.08 3.59 -21.50
C ASP A 530 -10.26 3.53 -19.96
N PRO A 531 -10.70 4.64 -19.34
CA PRO A 531 -11.24 4.56 -18.01
C PRO A 531 -12.54 3.79 -18.20
N LYS A 532 -12.74 2.65 -17.51
CA LYS A 532 -14.06 2.00 -17.43
C LYS A 532 -15.12 3.09 -17.47
N THR A 533 -15.89 3.13 -18.57
CA THR A 533 -16.66 4.30 -19.03
C THR A 533 -17.14 5.16 -17.85
N PRO A 534 -16.73 6.43 -17.71
CA PRO A 534 -17.26 7.27 -16.66
C PRO A 534 -18.76 7.34 -16.89
N GLY A 535 -19.52 6.74 -15.97
CA GLY A 535 -20.96 6.70 -16.05
C GLY A 535 -21.48 8.12 -16.18
N ARG A 536 -21.97 8.48 -17.36
CA ARG A 536 -22.84 9.64 -17.50
C ARG A 536 -23.99 9.39 -16.55
N ARG A 537 -24.27 10.31 -15.62
CA ARG A 537 -25.42 10.19 -14.71
C ARG A 537 -26.65 9.74 -15.51
N VAL A 538 -27.24 8.63 -15.10
CA VAL A 538 -28.43 8.10 -15.75
C VAL A 538 -29.53 9.14 -15.72
N THR A 539 -30.14 9.37 -16.88
CA THR A 539 -31.29 10.27 -16.96
C THR A 539 -32.49 9.63 -16.31
N ARG A 540 -33.42 10.46 -15.79
CA ARG A 540 -34.68 9.97 -15.22
C ARG A 540 -35.44 9.05 -16.17
N SER A 541 -35.42 9.35 -17.47
CA SER A 541 -36.05 8.50 -18.50
C SER A 541 -35.42 7.11 -18.64
N GLN A 542 -34.10 6.98 -18.42
CA GLN A 542 -33.43 5.67 -18.47
C GLN A 542 -33.80 4.84 -17.24
N VAL A 543 -33.83 5.48 -16.05
CA VAL A 543 -34.26 4.83 -14.80
C VAL A 543 -35.72 4.39 -14.91
N ASP A 544 -36.62 5.29 -15.29
CA ASP A 544 -38.05 4.97 -15.44
C ASP A 544 -38.30 3.89 -16.51
N GLY A 545 -37.43 3.82 -17.53
CA GLY A 545 -37.48 2.78 -18.56
C GLY A 545 -37.19 1.38 -18.03
N VAL A 546 -36.17 1.20 -17.19
CA VAL A 546 -35.84 -0.12 -16.60
C VAL A 546 -36.79 -0.50 -15.46
N LEU A 547 -37.43 0.49 -14.82
CA LEU A 547 -38.39 0.26 -13.73
C LEU A 547 -39.85 0.14 -14.21
N ALA A 548 -40.08 0.18 -15.53
CA ALA A 548 -41.43 0.13 -16.08
C ALA A 548 -42.15 -1.19 -15.72
N GLY A 549 -43.33 -1.07 -15.11
CA GLY A 549 -44.15 -2.23 -14.73
C GLY A 549 -43.80 -2.87 -13.39
N ILE A 550 -42.85 -2.30 -12.65
CA ILE A 550 -42.59 -2.66 -11.25
C ILE A 550 -43.65 -2.00 -10.35
N GLU A 551 -44.02 -2.66 -9.25
CA GLU A 551 -44.89 -2.08 -8.22
C GLU A 551 -44.29 -0.76 -7.69
N GLU A 552 -45.13 0.26 -7.49
CA GLU A 552 -44.66 1.64 -7.30
C GLU A 552 -43.80 1.80 -6.03
N SER A 553 -44.14 1.13 -4.93
CA SER A 553 -43.35 1.23 -3.69
C SER A 553 -41.93 0.65 -3.86
N LEU A 554 -41.79 -0.46 -4.57
CA LEU A 554 -40.48 -1.02 -4.92
C LEU A 554 -39.75 -0.14 -5.94
N ALA A 555 -40.45 0.41 -6.93
CA ALA A 555 -39.87 1.33 -7.90
C ALA A 555 -39.31 2.59 -7.22
N ASP A 556 -40.03 3.16 -6.25
CA ASP A 556 -39.58 4.31 -5.46
C ASP A 556 -38.31 4.00 -4.65
N ARG A 557 -38.25 2.82 -4.02
CA ARG A 557 -37.05 2.39 -3.31
C ARG A 557 -35.86 2.20 -4.26
N LEU A 558 -36.07 1.59 -5.42
CA LEU A 558 -35.02 1.45 -6.45
C LEU A 558 -34.54 2.81 -6.97
N ARG A 559 -35.45 3.76 -7.23
CA ARG A 559 -35.10 5.14 -7.62
C ARG A 559 -34.26 5.82 -6.54
N MET A 560 -34.61 5.63 -5.28
CA MET A 560 -33.85 6.18 -4.14
C MET A 560 -32.41 5.63 -4.13
N VAL A 561 -32.23 4.30 -4.19
CA VAL A 561 -30.90 3.68 -4.18
C VAL A 561 -30.08 4.10 -5.41
N ILE A 562 -30.67 4.11 -6.61
CA ILE A 562 -30.02 4.60 -7.84
C ILE A 562 -29.62 6.08 -7.70
N GLY A 563 -30.42 6.88 -7.01
CA GLY A 563 -30.09 8.27 -6.69
C GLY A 563 -28.88 8.39 -5.76
N ILE A 564 -28.84 7.58 -4.69
CA ILE A 564 -27.75 7.51 -3.71
C ILE A 564 -26.43 7.07 -4.37
N ALA A 565 -26.51 6.19 -5.37
CA ALA A 565 -25.38 5.67 -6.14
C ALA A 565 -24.63 6.72 -6.98
N GLY A 566 -25.24 7.90 -7.23
CA GLY A 566 -24.59 8.96 -8.00
C GLY A 566 -24.23 8.53 -9.42
N VAL A 567 -22.94 8.57 -9.77
CA VAL A 567 -22.45 8.15 -11.10
C VAL A 567 -22.58 6.63 -11.31
N ASN A 568 -22.46 5.84 -10.23
CA ASN A 568 -22.61 4.38 -10.27
C ASN A 568 -24.05 3.93 -10.50
N GLY A 569 -25.03 4.85 -10.45
CA GLY A 569 -26.40 4.56 -10.85
C GLY A 569 -26.51 3.99 -12.27
N ALA A 570 -25.55 4.27 -13.16
CA ALA A 570 -25.44 3.65 -14.47
C ALA A 570 -25.22 2.13 -14.41
N GLU A 571 -24.36 1.67 -13.51
CA GLU A 571 -24.09 0.25 -13.31
C GLU A 571 -25.31 -0.46 -12.68
N LEU A 572 -26.01 0.18 -11.74
CA LEU A 572 -27.23 -0.39 -11.15
C LEU A 572 -28.36 -0.52 -12.19
N VAL A 573 -28.58 0.51 -13.02
CA VAL A 573 -29.54 0.47 -14.14
C VAL A 573 -29.16 -0.61 -15.14
N ARG A 574 -27.87 -0.75 -15.45
CA ARG A 574 -27.36 -1.79 -16.33
C ARG A 574 -27.61 -3.19 -15.75
N ALA A 575 -27.31 -3.42 -14.47
CA ALA A 575 -27.56 -4.70 -13.80
C ALA A 575 -29.05 -5.09 -13.85
N ILE A 576 -29.96 -4.14 -13.57
CA ILE A 576 -31.41 -4.35 -13.65
C ILE A 576 -31.86 -4.65 -15.09
N GLY A 577 -31.27 -3.97 -16.08
CA GLY A 577 -31.64 -4.14 -17.49
C GLY A 577 -31.11 -5.43 -18.13
N GLU A 578 -29.88 -5.84 -17.78
CA GLU A 578 -29.16 -6.96 -18.38
C GLU A 578 -29.44 -8.31 -17.70
N VAL A 579 -29.93 -8.30 -16.45
CA VAL A 579 -30.24 -9.55 -15.73
C VAL A 579 -31.32 -10.36 -16.48
N PRO A 580 -31.21 -11.71 -16.56
CA PRO A 580 -32.22 -12.55 -17.17
C PRO A 580 -33.63 -12.27 -16.62
N PRO A 581 -34.69 -12.31 -17.46
CA PRO A 581 -36.06 -11.99 -17.03
C PRO A 581 -36.52 -12.73 -15.78
N ASP A 582 -36.18 -14.02 -15.67
CA ASP A 582 -36.58 -14.88 -14.54
C ASP A 582 -35.86 -14.50 -13.23
N HIS A 583 -34.75 -13.76 -13.29
CA HIS A 583 -33.98 -13.34 -12.11
C HIS A 583 -34.19 -11.86 -11.74
N ARG A 584 -35.06 -11.13 -12.48
CA ARG A 584 -35.32 -9.71 -12.24
C ARG A 584 -35.81 -9.42 -10.84
N GLY A 585 -36.72 -10.25 -10.30
CA GLY A 585 -37.20 -10.11 -8.93
C GLY A 585 -36.07 -10.12 -7.90
N SER A 586 -35.11 -11.02 -8.06
CA SER A 586 -33.92 -11.11 -7.21
C SER A 586 -32.99 -9.91 -7.39
N MET A 587 -32.76 -9.43 -8.62
CA MET A 587 -31.95 -8.22 -8.84
C MET A 587 -32.62 -6.99 -8.23
N HIS A 588 -33.94 -6.84 -8.36
CA HIS A 588 -34.68 -5.76 -7.71
C HIS A 588 -34.56 -5.84 -6.19
N HIS A 589 -34.71 -7.04 -5.61
CA HIS A 589 -34.59 -7.24 -4.17
C HIS A 589 -33.16 -6.93 -3.69
N LEU A 590 -32.14 -7.41 -4.38
CA LEU A 590 -30.73 -7.15 -4.05
C LEU A 590 -30.44 -5.65 -4.09
N VAL A 591 -30.76 -4.97 -5.21
CA VAL A 591 -30.47 -3.55 -5.42
C VAL A 591 -31.26 -2.66 -4.46
N SER A 592 -32.54 -2.93 -4.24
CA SER A 592 -33.38 -2.12 -3.35
C SER A 592 -32.95 -2.16 -1.88
N ASN A 593 -32.12 -3.15 -1.51
CA ASN A 593 -31.61 -3.34 -0.16
C ASN A 593 -30.10 -3.11 -0.05
N LEU A 594 -29.42 -2.64 -1.11
CA LEU A 594 -27.99 -2.34 -1.03
C LEU A 594 -27.73 -1.24 0.02
N PRO A 595 -26.68 -1.39 0.85
CA PRO A 595 -26.20 -0.29 1.66
C PRO A 595 -25.70 0.85 0.75
N PRO A 596 -25.76 2.12 1.21
CA PRO A 596 -25.33 3.28 0.42
C PRO A 596 -23.92 3.16 -0.16
N ARG A 597 -23.02 2.53 0.60
CA ARG A 597 -21.65 2.20 0.22
C ARG A 597 -21.63 1.29 -1.01
N ASP A 598 -22.26 0.11 -0.93
CA ASP A 598 -22.33 -0.84 -2.04
C ASP A 598 -23.03 -0.24 -3.28
N ALA A 599 -24.09 0.54 -3.09
CA ALA A 599 -24.81 1.19 -4.19
C ALA A 599 -23.89 2.14 -5.00
N ARG A 600 -22.93 2.80 -4.35
CA ARG A 600 -22.00 3.74 -4.99
C ARG A 600 -20.83 3.06 -5.70
N GLU A 601 -20.58 1.78 -5.43
CA GLU A 601 -19.29 1.17 -5.76
C GLU A 601 -19.38 -0.15 -6.51
N LEU A 602 -20.44 -0.96 -6.29
CA LEU A 602 -20.53 -2.28 -6.91
C LEU A 602 -20.82 -2.16 -8.41
N PRO A 603 -20.01 -2.79 -9.29
CA PRO A 603 -20.24 -2.77 -10.72
C PRO A 603 -21.35 -3.74 -11.12
N ALA A 604 -21.96 -3.50 -12.29
CA ALA A 604 -23.06 -4.31 -12.79
C ALA A 604 -22.62 -5.77 -12.99
N SER A 605 -21.38 -6.00 -13.46
CA SER A 605 -20.84 -7.33 -13.66
C SER A 605 -20.79 -8.16 -12.38
N PHE A 606 -20.42 -7.54 -11.25
CA PHE A 606 -20.41 -8.21 -9.95
C PHE A 606 -21.82 -8.60 -9.53
N LEU A 607 -22.78 -7.66 -9.57
CA LEU A 607 -24.16 -7.95 -9.19
C LEU A 607 -24.79 -9.05 -10.06
N LEU A 608 -24.56 -8.99 -11.38
CA LEU A 608 -25.05 -9.99 -12.33
C LEU A 608 -24.47 -11.37 -12.04
N GLU A 609 -23.18 -11.45 -11.74
CA GLU A 609 -22.52 -12.70 -11.37
C GLU A 609 -23.05 -13.27 -10.06
N GLN A 610 -23.21 -12.44 -9.03
CA GLN A 610 -23.74 -12.87 -7.74
C GLN A 610 -25.16 -13.42 -7.85
N VAL A 611 -26.04 -12.72 -8.58
CA VAL A 611 -27.42 -13.20 -8.83
C VAL A 611 -27.39 -14.49 -9.64
N ARG A 612 -26.57 -14.59 -10.69
CA ARG A 612 -26.45 -15.79 -11.52
C ARG A 612 -26.01 -17.00 -10.68
N LEU A 613 -24.91 -16.89 -9.95
CA LEU A 613 -24.33 -17.99 -9.16
C LEU A 613 -25.23 -18.40 -7.99
N ALA A 614 -25.94 -17.45 -7.35
CA ALA A 614 -26.93 -17.77 -6.33
C ALA A 614 -28.09 -18.61 -6.89
N HIS A 615 -28.63 -18.21 -8.05
CA HIS A 615 -29.69 -18.97 -8.72
C HIS A 615 -29.23 -20.33 -9.22
N GLU A 616 -28.05 -20.43 -9.83
CA GLU A 616 -27.50 -21.70 -10.31
C GLU A 616 -27.31 -22.70 -9.17
N SER A 617 -26.71 -22.26 -8.06
CA SER A 617 -26.45 -23.12 -6.90
C SER A 617 -27.75 -23.49 -6.19
N PHE A 618 -28.67 -22.54 -5.99
CA PHE A 618 -29.96 -22.83 -5.37
C PHE A 618 -30.85 -23.74 -6.24
N ALA A 619 -30.88 -23.52 -7.56
CA ALA A 619 -31.59 -24.39 -8.47
C ALA A 619 -30.97 -25.80 -8.51
N GLY A 620 -29.66 -25.95 -8.42
CA GLY A 620 -29.02 -27.27 -8.36
C GLY A 620 -29.14 -27.97 -7.01
N SER A 621 -29.37 -27.22 -5.93
CA SER A 621 -29.33 -27.71 -4.55
C SER A 621 -30.34 -28.84 -4.28
N PRO A 622 -29.90 -29.99 -3.73
CA PRO A 622 -30.79 -31.09 -3.31
C PRO A 622 -31.83 -30.67 -2.27
N TRP A 623 -31.54 -29.62 -1.50
CA TRP A 623 -32.34 -29.17 -0.37
C TRP A 623 -33.16 -27.90 -0.68
N ARG A 624 -33.30 -27.51 -1.96
CA ARG A 624 -34.11 -26.32 -2.32
C ARG A 624 -35.62 -26.48 -2.06
N ALA A 625 -36.12 -27.72 -2.08
CA ALA A 625 -37.55 -27.99 -2.08
C ALA A 625 -38.16 -27.67 -0.71
N GLY A 626 -39.09 -26.72 -0.67
CA GLY A 626 -39.74 -26.26 0.57
C GLY A 626 -39.14 -24.98 1.16
N VAL A 627 -38.04 -24.46 0.59
CA VAL A 627 -37.48 -23.16 0.99
C VAL A 627 -38.36 -22.03 0.43
N PRO A 628 -38.92 -21.14 1.27
CA PRO A 628 -39.68 -19.98 0.82
C PRO A 628 -38.83 -18.99 0.01
N GLU A 629 -39.46 -18.27 -0.92
CA GLU A 629 -38.76 -17.27 -1.75
C GLU A 629 -38.11 -16.18 -0.89
N GLU A 630 -38.78 -15.71 0.17
CA GLU A 630 -38.24 -14.73 1.11
C GLU A 630 -36.95 -15.21 1.80
N VAL A 631 -36.86 -16.52 2.12
CA VAL A 631 -35.65 -17.10 2.71
C VAL A 631 -34.52 -17.17 1.70
N PHE A 632 -34.81 -17.47 0.43
CA PHE A 632 -33.81 -17.41 -0.63
C PHE A 632 -33.27 -15.98 -0.81
N LEU A 633 -34.16 -15.00 -0.89
CA LEU A 633 -33.82 -13.59 -1.11
C LEU A 633 -32.98 -13.01 0.05
N ASP A 634 -33.19 -13.45 1.28
CA ASP A 634 -32.51 -12.92 2.47
C ASP A 634 -31.27 -13.74 2.87
N ALA A 635 -31.24 -15.04 2.60
CA ALA A 635 -30.24 -15.95 3.16
C ALA A 635 -29.47 -16.81 2.14
N VAL A 636 -29.69 -16.65 0.84
CA VAL A 636 -28.89 -17.28 -0.23
C VAL A 636 -28.35 -16.24 -1.20
N LEU A 637 -29.24 -15.37 -1.69
CA LEU A 637 -28.97 -14.35 -2.69
C LEU A 637 -27.89 -13.33 -2.29
N PRO A 638 -27.87 -12.77 -1.07
CA PRO A 638 -26.99 -11.64 -0.75
C PRO A 638 -25.51 -12.02 -0.79
N HIS A 639 -24.67 -11.11 -1.29
CA HIS A 639 -23.21 -11.27 -1.37
C HIS A 639 -22.48 -10.99 -0.05
N ALA A 640 -23.19 -10.52 0.97
CA ALA A 640 -22.67 -10.22 2.30
C ALA A 640 -23.72 -10.51 3.39
N HIS A 641 -23.31 -10.42 4.66
CA HIS A 641 -24.13 -10.68 5.83
C HIS A 641 -24.33 -9.46 6.74
N ILE A 642 -23.27 -8.69 6.98
CA ILE A 642 -23.20 -7.52 7.84
C ILE A 642 -22.36 -6.41 7.16
N ASP A 643 -21.51 -5.72 7.90
CA ASP A 643 -20.58 -4.67 7.47
C ASP A 643 -19.25 -5.19 6.92
N GLU A 644 -19.08 -6.51 6.73
CA GLU A 644 -17.80 -7.08 6.30
C GLU A 644 -17.34 -6.52 4.94
N ARG A 645 -16.02 -6.46 4.72
CA ARG A 645 -15.47 -6.10 3.40
C ARG A 645 -16.10 -6.96 2.29
N ARG A 646 -16.49 -6.34 1.17
CA ARG A 646 -17.09 -7.05 0.04
C ARG A 646 -16.01 -7.78 -0.75
N ASP A 647 -16.11 -9.11 -0.77
CA ASP A 647 -15.25 -9.99 -1.58
C ASP A 647 -16.07 -10.66 -2.68
N ASP A 648 -15.42 -10.98 -3.80
CA ASP A 648 -16.02 -11.80 -4.86
C ASP A 648 -15.84 -13.30 -4.59
N TRP A 649 -16.30 -13.74 -3.42
CA TRP A 649 -16.04 -15.08 -2.89
C TRP A 649 -16.89 -16.19 -3.54
N ARG A 650 -18.06 -15.85 -4.08
CA ARG A 650 -19.11 -16.83 -4.43
C ARG A 650 -18.67 -17.80 -5.49
N GLY A 651 -17.99 -17.34 -6.55
CA GLY A 651 -17.49 -18.22 -7.61
C GLY A 651 -16.52 -19.26 -7.05
N ALA A 652 -15.45 -18.81 -6.39
CA ALA A 652 -14.45 -19.70 -5.82
C ALA A 652 -15.02 -20.68 -4.77
N PHE A 653 -15.98 -20.23 -3.96
CA PHE A 653 -16.63 -21.09 -2.96
C PHE A 653 -17.57 -22.10 -3.63
N THR A 654 -18.28 -21.69 -4.68
CA THR A 654 -19.15 -22.58 -5.46
C THR A 654 -18.34 -23.71 -6.08
N ASP A 655 -17.26 -23.38 -6.78
CA ASP A 655 -16.39 -24.36 -7.46
C ASP A 655 -15.81 -25.39 -6.49
N ARG A 656 -15.51 -24.97 -5.25
CA ARG A 656 -14.85 -25.83 -4.27
C ARG A 656 -15.81 -26.62 -3.38
N PHE A 657 -16.92 -26.00 -2.97
CA PHE A 657 -17.72 -26.50 -1.85
C PHE A 657 -19.12 -26.97 -2.24
N ARG A 658 -19.66 -26.56 -3.38
CA ARG A 658 -21.02 -26.94 -3.80
C ARG A 658 -21.16 -28.45 -3.99
N ASP A 659 -20.35 -29.02 -4.87
CA ASP A 659 -20.45 -30.44 -5.22
C ASP A 659 -20.05 -31.32 -4.02
N LEU A 660 -19.16 -30.81 -3.16
CA LEU A 660 -18.80 -31.43 -1.90
C LEU A 660 -20.01 -31.50 -0.95
N ALA A 661 -20.72 -30.39 -0.76
CA ALA A 661 -21.93 -30.36 0.06
C ALA A 661 -22.99 -31.32 -0.49
N TRP A 662 -23.19 -31.35 -1.81
CA TRP A 662 -24.21 -32.19 -2.46
C TRP A 662 -23.88 -33.69 -2.47
N SER A 663 -22.69 -34.09 -1.98
CA SER A 663 -22.25 -35.49 -1.95
C SER A 663 -22.82 -36.31 -0.78
N VAL A 664 -23.48 -35.66 0.17
CA VAL A 664 -24.07 -36.31 1.36
C VAL A 664 -25.60 -36.26 1.33
N ASP A 665 -26.23 -37.13 2.11
CA ASP A 665 -27.67 -37.40 2.00
C ASP A 665 -28.54 -36.31 2.64
N THR A 666 -28.07 -35.65 3.70
CA THR A 666 -28.86 -34.65 4.45
C THR A 666 -28.22 -33.27 4.48
N GLN A 667 -29.05 -32.22 4.62
CA GLN A 667 -28.56 -30.83 4.69
C GLN A 667 -27.69 -30.62 5.94
N GLU A 668 -28.05 -31.22 7.07
CA GLU A 668 -27.25 -31.14 8.30
C GLU A 668 -25.84 -31.75 8.09
N GLU A 669 -25.74 -32.94 7.49
CA GLU A 669 -24.45 -33.54 7.17
C GLU A 669 -23.64 -32.66 6.23
N ALA A 670 -24.30 -31.99 5.26
CA ALA A 670 -23.65 -31.09 4.34
C ALA A 670 -23.08 -29.86 5.05
N VAL A 671 -23.84 -29.22 5.94
CA VAL A 671 -23.36 -28.07 6.72
C VAL A 671 -22.21 -28.48 7.63
N ARG A 672 -22.27 -29.65 8.30
CA ARG A 672 -21.17 -30.15 9.13
C ARG A 672 -19.92 -30.49 8.32
N LEU A 673 -20.10 -31.01 7.10
CA LEU A 673 -19.01 -31.24 6.15
C LEU A 673 -18.36 -29.91 5.74
N LEU A 674 -19.16 -28.91 5.37
CA LEU A 674 -18.68 -27.56 5.04
C LEU A 674 -17.95 -26.91 6.22
N ASN A 675 -18.50 -27.02 7.44
CA ASN A 675 -17.91 -26.46 8.66
C ASN A 675 -16.51 -27.01 8.95
N ARG A 676 -16.20 -28.24 8.53
CA ARG A 676 -14.84 -28.76 8.65
C ARG A 676 -13.98 -28.38 7.46
N GLU A 677 -14.49 -28.58 6.25
CA GLU A 677 -13.67 -28.50 5.05
C GLU A 677 -13.35 -27.06 4.66
N VAL A 678 -14.21 -26.06 4.94
CA VAL A 678 -13.93 -24.65 4.61
C VAL A 678 -12.68 -24.14 5.33
N PHE A 679 -12.47 -24.47 6.61
CA PHE A 679 -11.30 -24.00 7.36
C PHE A 679 -10.06 -24.83 7.04
N LYS A 680 -10.21 -26.16 6.93
CA LYS A 680 -9.12 -27.07 6.53
C LYS A 680 -8.58 -26.73 5.14
N ALA A 681 -9.47 -26.43 4.20
CA ALA A 681 -9.18 -26.05 2.82
C ALA A 681 -8.23 -24.85 2.69
N HIS A 682 -8.29 -23.94 3.66
CA HIS A 682 -7.57 -22.69 3.63
C HIS A 682 -6.54 -22.56 4.77
N GLY A 683 -6.40 -23.57 5.63
CA GLY A 683 -5.48 -23.57 6.77
C GLY A 683 -5.82 -22.51 7.79
N ILE A 684 -7.12 -22.33 8.10
CA ILE A 684 -7.60 -21.28 9.01
C ILE A 684 -7.70 -21.83 10.44
N GLU A 685 -7.17 -21.08 11.40
CA GLU A 685 -7.31 -21.33 12.84
C GLU A 685 -8.16 -20.25 13.54
N PHE A 686 -8.77 -20.58 14.68
CA PHE A 686 -9.42 -19.57 15.50
C PHE A 686 -8.38 -18.80 16.33
N ASP A 687 -8.31 -17.47 16.17
CA ASP A 687 -7.50 -16.60 17.03
C ASP A 687 -8.14 -15.22 17.15
N SER A 688 -8.77 -14.95 18.29
CA SER A 688 -9.43 -13.68 18.58
C SER A 688 -8.46 -12.54 18.92
N ASN A 689 -7.15 -12.76 18.98
CA ASN A 689 -6.17 -11.71 19.29
C ASN A 689 -5.33 -11.31 18.06
N LYS A 690 -5.18 -12.20 17.08
CA LYS A 690 -4.36 -11.95 15.86
C LYS A 690 -5.15 -11.46 14.64
N ARG A 691 -6.48 -11.53 14.69
CA ARG A 691 -7.37 -11.05 13.61
C ARG A 691 -7.19 -9.56 13.29
N LEU A 692 -7.47 -9.18 12.03
CA LEU A 692 -7.50 -7.77 11.59
C LEU A 692 -8.62 -6.98 12.25
N THR A 693 -9.83 -7.52 12.17
CA THR A 693 -11.09 -6.95 12.66
C THR A 693 -12.02 -8.09 13.11
N ASN A 694 -13.20 -7.79 13.66
CA ASN A 694 -14.16 -8.83 14.08
C ASN A 694 -14.83 -9.48 12.86
N GLU A 695 -15.34 -8.65 11.97
CA GLU A 695 -16.14 -8.92 10.77
C GLU A 695 -15.29 -9.16 9.52
N GLN A 696 -14.22 -9.95 9.65
CA GLN A 696 -13.34 -10.24 8.52
C GLN A 696 -14.11 -10.89 7.37
N SER A 697 -13.92 -10.36 6.17
CA SER A 697 -14.44 -10.95 4.95
C SER A 697 -13.76 -12.30 4.63
N PRO A 698 -14.29 -13.09 3.68
CA PRO A 698 -13.71 -14.37 3.31
C PRO A 698 -12.23 -14.30 2.92
N TYR A 699 -11.85 -13.35 2.06
CA TYR A 699 -10.46 -13.18 1.62
C TYR A 699 -9.57 -12.64 2.74
N GLN A 700 -10.05 -11.71 3.58
CA GLN A 700 -9.29 -11.30 4.77
C GLN A 700 -8.98 -12.50 5.66
N THR A 701 -9.96 -13.38 5.90
CA THR A 701 -9.78 -14.60 6.70
C THR A 701 -8.81 -15.58 6.03
N ILE A 702 -8.95 -15.82 4.72
CA ILE A 702 -8.08 -16.74 3.96
C ILE A 702 -6.64 -16.23 3.90
N ILE A 703 -6.45 -14.92 3.77
CA ILE A 703 -5.13 -14.27 3.75
C ILE A 703 -4.49 -14.33 5.14
N GLN A 704 -5.23 -14.03 6.21
CA GLN A 704 -4.70 -14.02 7.56
C GLN A 704 -4.47 -15.39 8.19
N LYS A 705 -5.11 -16.44 7.65
CA LYS A 705 -5.09 -17.80 8.24
C LYS A 705 -5.67 -17.86 9.65
N CYS A 706 -6.32 -16.81 10.13
CA CYS A 706 -7.04 -16.81 11.38
C CYS A 706 -8.24 -15.86 11.37
N ALA A 707 -9.22 -16.10 12.25
CA ALA A 707 -10.36 -15.22 12.46
C ALA A 707 -11.02 -15.36 13.86
N SER A 708 -11.88 -14.39 14.19
CA SER A 708 -12.81 -14.44 15.33
C SER A 708 -14.04 -15.31 15.07
N CYS A 709 -14.92 -15.47 16.08
CA CYS A 709 -16.21 -16.14 15.92
C CYS A 709 -17.07 -15.52 14.80
N THR A 710 -17.03 -14.19 14.61
CA THR A 710 -17.73 -13.51 13.52
C THR A 710 -17.13 -13.85 12.14
N GLY A 711 -15.81 -13.71 11.96
CA GLY A 711 -15.16 -14.05 10.68
C GLY A 711 -15.30 -15.54 10.30
N MET A 712 -15.21 -16.44 11.29
CA MET A 712 -15.46 -17.87 11.07
C MET A 712 -16.92 -18.15 10.66
N SER A 713 -17.88 -17.43 11.26
CA SER A 713 -19.30 -17.54 10.91
C SER A 713 -19.58 -17.03 9.49
N ILE A 714 -18.95 -15.94 9.05
CA ILE A 714 -19.01 -15.43 7.67
C ILE A 714 -18.49 -16.48 6.68
N MET A 715 -17.34 -17.10 6.97
CA MET A 715 -16.77 -18.14 6.12
C MET A 715 -17.72 -19.33 5.93
N LEU A 716 -18.29 -19.85 7.02
CA LEU A 716 -19.20 -20.99 6.96
C LEU A 716 -20.52 -20.63 6.27
N ALA A 717 -21.13 -19.50 6.62
CA ALA A 717 -22.39 -19.08 6.02
C ALA A 717 -22.24 -18.84 4.51
N ASN A 718 -21.12 -18.26 4.06
CA ASN A 718 -20.81 -18.12 2.64
C ASN A 718 -20.61 -19.47 1.94
N ALA A 719 -19.96 -20.45 2.58
CA ALA A 719 -19.86 -21.81 2.03
C ALA A 719 -21.24 -22.46 1.86
N CYS A 720 -22.14 -22.29 2.84
CA CYS A 720 -23.53 -22.73 2.74
C CYS A 720 -24.26 -22.04 1.57
N ARG A 721 -24.16 -20.70 1.48
CA ARG A 721 -24.80 -19.91 0.40
C ARG A 721 -24.28 -20.29 -0.99
N ALA A 722 -22.98 -20.57 -1.13
CA ALA A 722 -22.37 -21.08 -2.36
C ALA A 722 -22.88 -22.48 -2.75
N ALA A 723 -23.27 -23.30 -1.78
CA ALA A 723 -23.89 -24.61 -2.01
C ALA A 723 -25.41 -24.53 -2.23
N GLY A 724 -26.01 -23.34 -2.20
CA GLY A 724 -27.47 -23.14 -2.28
C GLY A 724 -28.21 -23.55 -1.01
N ILE A 725 -27.55 -23.53 0.15
CA ILE A 725 -28.15 -23.74 1.48
C ILE A 725 -28.44 -22.37 2.11
N PRO A 726 -29.67 -22.07 2.56
CA PRO A 726 -29.97 -20.78 3.19
C PRO A 726 -29.32 -20.65 4.56
N ALA A 727 -28.43 -19.66 4.70
CA ALA A 727 -27.67 -19.41 5.93
C ALA A 727 -27.52 -17.91 6.21
N ARG A 728 -27.51 -17.55 7.49
CA ARG A 728 -27.30 -16.18 7.98
C ARG A 728 -26.51 -16.16 9.28
N LEU A 729 -25.89 -15.02 9.59
CA LEU A 729 -25.27 -14.82 10.89
C LEU A 729 -26.33 -14.67 11.96
N ALA A 730 -26.07 -15.22 13.14
CA ALA A 730 -26.82 -14.96 14.35
C ALA A 730 -25.86 -14.78 15.52
N GLY A 731 -26.26 -14.03 16.54
CA GLY A 731 -25.35 -13.72 17.62
C GLY A 731 -26.00 -12.95 18.75
N ILE A 732 -25.25 -12.88 19.85
CA ILE A 732 -25.45 -11.86 20.87
C ILE A 732 -24.44 -10.73 20.58
N PRO A 733 -24.91 -9.50 20.28
CA PRO A 733 -24.02 -8.40 19.95
C PRO A 733 -23.11 -8.02 21.11
N GLU A 734 -23.59 -8.10 22.36
CA GLU A 734 -22.76 -7.88 23.54
C GLU A 734 -23.24 -8.78 24.68
N TRP A 735 -22.33 -9.50 25.35
CA TRP A 735 -22.66 -10.15 26.62
C TRP A 735 -22.84 -9.10 27.72
N PRO A 736 -23.67 -9.35 28.75
CA PRO A 736 -23.73 -8.49 29.94
C PRO A 736 -22.38 -8.34 30.67
N THR A 737 -21.45 -9.28 30.44
CA THR A 737 -20.08 -9.28 30.98
C THR A 737 -19.05 -8.61 30.06
N GLY A 738 -19.46 -8.11 28.89
CA GLY A 738 -18.61 -7.63 27.81
C GLY A 738 -18.23 -8.71 26.77
N ASP A 739 -17.80 -8.25 25.58
CA ASP A 739 -17.50 -9.03 24.35
C ASP A 739 -18.75 -9.52 23.59
N ASN A 740 -18.60 -10.05 22.37
CA ASN A 740 -19.70 -10.60 21.56
C ASN A 740 -19.56 -12.11 21.34
N HIS A 741 -20.60 -12.75 20.79
CA HIS A 741 -20.45 -14.09 20.20
C HIS A 741 -21.37 -14.26 19.01
N THR A 742 -20.82 -14.81 17.93
CA THR A 742 -21.50 -14.99 16.65
C THR A 742 -21.42 -16.44 16.22
N TRP A 743 -22.53 -16.97 15.72
CA TRP A 743 -22.69 -18.28 15.11
C TRP A 743 -23.51 -18.13 13.81
N ILE A 744 -23.95 -19.24 13.21
CA ILE A 744 -24.83 -19.18 12.03
C ILE A 744 -26.19 -19.83 12.31
N GLU A 745 -27.24 -19.31 11.70
CA GLU A 745 -28.53 -19.97 11.56
C GLU A 745 -28.67 -20.52 10.12
N VAL A 746 -29.14 -21.76 9.98
CA VAL A 746 -29.41 -22.43 8.71
C VAL A 746 -30.88 -22.81 8.64
N PHE A 747 -31.56 -22.46 7.55
CA PHE A 747 -32.96 -22.85 7.36
C PHE A 747 -33.05 -24.26 6.80
N ASP A 748 -33.73 -25.15 7.51
CA ASP A 748 -34.01 -26.51 7.04
C ASP A 748 -35.47 -26.62 6.55
N PRO A 749 -35.69 -26.89 5.25
CA PRO A 749 -37.04 -27.01 4.70
C PRO A 749 -37.74 -28.31 5.12
N VAL A 750 -37.03 -29.29 5.70
CA VAL A 750 -37.65 -30.54 6.16
C VAL A 750 -38.64 -30.28 7.29
N ASP A 751 -38.29 -29.40 8.22
CA ASP A 751 -39.16 -29.00 9.33
C ASP A 751 -39.62 -27.53 9.28
N GLY A 752 -39.06 -26.75 8.35
CA GLY A 752 -39.39 -25.35 8.11
C GLY A 752 -38.84 -24.41 9.19
N ARG A 753 -37.73 -24.76 9.85
CA ARG A 753 -37.15 -23.99 10.96
C ARG A 753 -35.72 -23.54 10.68
N TRP A 754 -35.28 -22.56 11.46
CA TRP A 754 -33.90 -22.13 11.53
C TRP A 754 -33.19 -22.89 12.66
N HIS A 755 -32.18 -23.68 12.32
CA HIS A 755 -31.29 -24.34 13.26
C HIS A 755 -30.01 -23.52 13.45
N TRP A 756 -29.41 -23.54 14.64
CA TRP A 756 -28.12 -22.88 14.88
C TRP A 756 -26.96 -23.88 14.91
N ILE A 757 -25.77 -23.42 14.50
CA ILE A 757 -24.54 -24.21 14.60
C ILE A 757 -23.32 -23.29 14.78
N GLU A 758 -22.37 -23.74 15.61
CA GLU A 758 -21.09 -23.06 15.84
C GLU A 758 -20.13 -23.28 14.66
N ALA A 759 -19.53 -22.19 14.15
CA ALA A 759 -18.47 -22.26 13.16
C ALA A 759 -17.16 -22.76 13.79
N PHE A 760 -16.35 -23.52 13.04
CA PHE A 760 -15.11 -24.14 13.52
C PHE A 760 -15.30 -25.19 14.63
N GLY A 761 -16.53 -25.72 14.76
CA GLY A 761 -16.88 -26.76 15.72
C GLY A 761 -17.18 -28.11 15.06
N SER A 762 -17.48 -29.12 15.88
CA SER A 762 -17.94 -30.44 15.43
C SER A 762 -19.38 -30.78 15.84
N GLY A 763 -20.11 -29.80 16.41
CA GLY A 763 -21.47 -29.96 16.91
C GLY A 763 -22.48 -30.32 15.82
N ALA A 764 -23.61 -30.89 16.24
CA ALA A 764 -24.80 -31.04 15.42
C ALA A 764 -25.59 -29.72 15.35
N TYR A 765 -26.69 -29.71 14.60
CA TYR A 765 -27.66 -28.64 14.73
C TYR A 765 -28.15 -28.48 16.16
N ASP A 766 -28.38 -27.23 16.53
CA ASP A 766 -28.87 -26.78 17.83
C ASP A 766 -27.95 -27.09 19.03
N GLU A 767 -26.69 -27.45 18.78
CA GLU A 767 -25.67 -27.71 19.79
C GLU A 767 -24.58 -26.63 19.81
N GLY A 768 -24.06 -26.34 21.00
CA GLY A 768 -22.96 -25.38 21.19
C GLY A 768 -22.66 -25.13 22.66
N TRP A 769 -21.41 -24.80 22.97
CA TRP A 769 -20.98 -24.54 24.36
C TRP A 769 -21.67 -23.30 24.96
N TRP A 770 -22.10 -22.36 24.12
CA TRP A 770 -22.73 -21.09 24.49
C TRP A 770 -24.25 -21.19 24.65
N VAL A 771 -24.89 -22.27 24.18
CA VAL A 771 -26.36 -22.36 24.04
C VAL A 771 -27.09 -22.11 25.37
N GLU A 772 -26.65 -22.76 26.46
CA GLU A 772 -27.30 -22.59 27.76
C GLU A 772 -27.09 -21.18 28.35
N LYS A 773 -25.95 -20.54 28.05
CA LYS A 773 -25.69 -19.15 28.44
C LYS A 773 -26.61 -18.19 27.71
N VAL A 774 -26.72 -18.33 26.38
CA VAL A 774 -27.63 -17.51 25.55
C VAL A 774 -29.08 -17.72 25.97
N ARG A 775 -29.48 -18.95 26.26
CA ARG A 775 -30.83 -19.28 26.75
C ARG A 775 -31.14 -18.56 28.06
N GLY A 776 -30.22 -18.55 29.02
CA GLY A 776 -30.39 -17.83 30.29
C GLY A 776 -30.62 -16.34 30.06
N ILE A 777 -29.79 -15.70 29.22
CA ILE A 777 -29.92 -14.29 28.87
C ILE A 777 -31.23 -14.01 28.13
N ALA A 778 -31.62 -14.87 27.19
CA ALA A 778 -32.86 -14.72 26.44
C ALA A 778 -34.11 -14.80 27.33
N GLN A 779 -34.05 -15.56 28.44
CA GLN A 779 -35.14 -15.67 29.41
C GLN A 779 -35.27 -14.43 30.31
N GLU A 780 -34.21 -13.63 30.43
CA GLU A 780 -34.26 -12.35 31.16
C GLU A 780 -35.05 -11.28 30.37
N ASP A 781 -35.19 -11.45 29.05
CA ASP A 781 -35.91 -10.56 28.13
C ASP A 781 -35.51 -9.09 28.32
N HIS A 782 -34.21 -8.83 28.25
CA HIS A 782 -33.63 -7.50 28.46
C HIS A 782 -34.21 -6.46 27.50
N GLU A 783 -34.50 -5.26 28.03
CA GLU A 783 -34.96 -4.08 27.26
C GLU A 783 -33.84 -3.48 26.39
N ASP A 784 -32.58 -3.71 26.73
CA ASP A 784 -31.43 -3.21 25.95
C ASP A 784 -31.15 -4.17 24.78
N PRO A 785 -31.26 -3.72 23.52
CA PRO A 785 -31.12 -4.58 22.36
C PRO A 785 -29.71 -5.18 22.22
N ARG A 786 -28.68 -4.62 22.86
CA ARG A 786 -27.32 -5.17 22.84
C ARG A 786 -27.21 -6.53 23.52
N PHE A 787 -28.05 -6.77 24.53
CA PHE A 787 -28.09 -8.03 25.30
C PHE A 787 -29.14 -9.01 24.77
N ARG A 788 -29.74 -8.71 23.63
CA ARG A 788 -30.71 -9.57 22.93
C ARG A 788 -30.04 -10.41 21.85
N ILE A 789 -30.75 -11.42 21.36
CA ILE A 789 -30.23 -12.34 20.34
C ILE A 789 -30.76 -11.88 18.99
N TRP A 790 -29.87 -11.73 18.02
CA TRP A 790 -30.20 -11.22 16.69
C TRP A 790 -29.77 -12.20 15.62
N ALA A 791 -30.48 -12.20 14.50
CA ALA A 791 -30.01 -12.78 13.26
C ALA A 791 -29.95 -11.70 12.18
N ALA A 792 -28.81 -11.61 11.49
CA ALA A 792 -28.61 -10.65 10.41
C ALA A 792 -29.52 -11.00 9.23
N GLY A 793 -30.08 -9.97 8.60
CA GLY A 793 -30.88 -10.05 7.39
C GLY A 793 -30.36 -9.10 6.31
N TRP A 794 -30.90 -9.22 5.11
CA TRP A 794 -30.60 -8.33 3.99
C TRP A 794 -31.73 -7.33 3.75
N THR A 795 -32.96 -7.75 3.99
CA THR A 795 -34.15 -6.92 3.76
C THR A 795 -34.16 -5.72 4.72
N ARG A 796 -34.01 -4.50 4.19
CA ARG A 796 -34.00 -3.27 4.99
C ARG A 796 -35.43 -2.87 5.35
N THR A 797 -35.67 -2.59 6.62
CA THR A 797 -36.95 -2.00 7.08
C THR A 797 -36.72 -0.56 7.53
N ASP A 798 -37.79 0.23 7.52
CA ASP A 798 -37.75 1.62 7.99
C ASP A 798 -37.83 1.70 9.53
N ASP A 799 -38.04 0.56 10.22
CA ASP A 799 -38.17 0.49 11.67
C ASP A 799 -36.76 0.45 12.33
N PRO A 800 -36.42 1.42 13.20
CA PRO A 800 -35.18 1.37 13.96
C PRO A 800 -35.03 0.13 14.84
N ALA A 801 -36.14 -0.56 15.19
CA ALA A 801 -36.13 -1.76 16.00
C ALA A 801 -35.65 -3.02 15.26
N ASP A 802 -35.56 -3.02 13.93
CA ASP A 802 -35.10 -4.17 13.13
C ASP A 802 -33.60 -4.04 12.75
N ARG A 803 -32.80 -3.52 13.68
CA ARG A 803 -31.37 -3.24 13.47
C ARG A 803 -30.53 -4.00 14.47
N MET A 804 -29.59 -4.81 13.97
CA MET A 804 -28.66 -5.56 14.83
C MET A 804 -27.62 -4.60 15.43
N PRO A 805 -27.56 -4.44 16.77
CA PRO A 805 -26.71 -3.43 17.42
C PRO A 805 -25.30 -3.96 17.66
N LEU A 806 -24.48 -4.03 16.60
CA LEU A 806 -23.08 -4.44 16.71
C LEU A 806 -22.24 -3.35 17.41
N TRP A 807 -21.47 -3.72 18.43
CA TRP A 807 -20.78 -2.76 19.30
C TRP A 807 -19.64 -2.00 18.63
N TRP A 808 -19.14 -2.50 17.48
CA TRP A 808 -18.13 -1.81 16.68
C TRP A 808 -18.72 -0.79 15.70
N LEU A 809 -20.04 -0.76 15.53
CA LEU A 809 -20.71 0.24 14.69
C LEU A 809 -21.00 1.52 15.47
N THR A 810 -20.77 2.64 14.83
CA THR A 810 -21.14 3.98 15.30
C THR A 810 -22.55 4.37 14.84
N PRO A 811 -23.19 5.36 15.48
CA PRO A 811 -24.49 5.89 15.00
C PRO A 811 -24.46 6.44 13.57
N GLU A 812 -23.28 6.79 13.06
CA GLU A 812 -23.05 7.27 11.71
C GLU A 812 -22.97 6.15 10.65
N ASP A 813 -22.72 4.90 11.08
CA ASP A 813 -22.59 3.75 10.18
C ASP A 813 -23.94 3.27 9.63
N ASP A 814 -23.86 2.62 8.46
CA ASP A 814 -25.06 2.07 7.84
C ASP A 814 -25.63 0.92 8.69
N PRO A 815 -26.89 0.99 9.11
CA PRO A 815 -27.45 -0.01 10.01
C PRO A 815 -27.55 -1.37 9.33
N ILE A 816 -27.19 -2.42 10.08
CA ILE A 816 -27.33 -3.82 9.68
C ILE A 816 -28.76 -4.28 9.95
N PRO A 817 -29.53 -4.68 8.91
CA PRO A 817 -30.85 -5.26 9.12
C PRO A 817 -30.75 -6.52 9.96
N GLY A 818 -31.64 -6.67 10.93
CA GLY A 818 -31.62 -7.80 11.84
C GLY A 818 -33.00 -8.14 12.38
N VAL A 819 -33.20 -9.42 12.67
CA VAL A 819 -34.42 -9.93 13.30
C VAL A 819 -34.09 -10.32 14.73
N ASP A 820 -34.89 -9.84 15.69
CA ASP A 820 -34.80 -10.29 17.08
C ASP A 820 -35.24 -11.76 17.20
N ARG A 821 -34.33 -12.60 17.69
CA ARG A 821 -34.51 -14.04 17.88
C ARG A 821 -34.62 -14.42 19.35
N THR A 822 -34.59 -13.47 20.28
CA THR A 822 -34.57 -13.71 21.74
C THR A 822 -35.64 -14.71 22.18
N ALA A 823 -36.89 -14.53 21.73
CA ALA A 823 -37.99 -15.43 22.06
C ALA A 823 -37.83 -16.88 21.56
N VAL A 824 -37.03 -17.11 20.52
CA VAL A 824 -36.71 -18.45 20.00
C VAL A 824 -35.70 -19.12 20.93
N TYR A 825 -34.63 -18.42 21.30
CA TYR A 825 -33.58 -18.95 22.17
C TYR A 825 -34.03 -19.12 23.63
N ALA A 826 -35.06 -18.40 24.10
CA ALA A 826 -35.60 -18.54 25.45
C ALA A 826 -36.36 -19.87 25.71
N ARG A 827 -36.85 -20.55 24.67
CA ARG A 827 -37.71 -21.75 24.80
C ARG A 827 -36.90 -22.99 25.20
N ASN A 828 -37.24 -23.60 26.35
CA ASN A 828 -36.69 -24.90 26.74
C ASN A 828 -37.04 -25.96 25.69
N ARG A 829 -36.08 -26.85 25.35
CA ARG A 829 -36.38 -28.10 24.60
C ARG A 829 -37.56 -28.76 25.29
N SER A 830 -38.67 -28.91 24.57
CA SER A 830 -39.85 -29.54 25.16
C SER A 830 -39.48 -30.98 25.54
N THR A 831 -39.98 -31.46 26.68
CA THR A 831 -39.78 -32.83 27.16
C THR A 831 -40.28 -33.91 26.17
N ALA A 832 -40.95 -33.53 25.08
CA ALA A 832 -41.35 -34.43 24.00
C ALA A 832 -40.20 -34.81 23.06
N GLU A 833 -39.18 -33.96 22.87
CA GLU A 833 -38.03 -34.25 21.97
C GLU A 833 -36.95 -35.10 22.64
N LYS A 834 -36.91 -35.17 23.98
CA LYS A 834 -36.05 -36.11 24.73
C LYS A 834 -36.54 -37.56 24.71
N ALA A 835 -37.71 -37.84 24.16
CA ALA A 835 -38.30 -39.18 24.13
C ALA A 835 -38.10 -39.92 22.80
N SER A 836 -37.45 -39.29 21.81
CA SER A 836 -37.14 -39.87 20.49
C SER A 836 -35.64 -40.03 20.20
N GLU A 837 -34.76 -39.71 21.15
CA GLU A 837 -33.38 -40.24 21.24
C GLU A 837 -33.39 -41.54 22.05
#